data_AF-A0AAD9KUJ0-F1
#
_entry.id   AF-A0AAD9KUJ0-F1
#
_cell.length_a   1.000
_cell.length_b   1.000
_cell.length_c   1.000
_cell.angle_alpha   90.00
_cell.angle_beta   90.00
_cell.angle_gamma   90.00
#
_symmetry.space_group_name_H-M   'P 1'
#
loop_
_entity.id
_entity.type
_entity.pdbx_description
1 polymer ?
#
loop_
_entity_poly.entity_id
_entity_poly.type
_entity_poly.pdbx_seq_one_letter_code
_entity_poly.pdbx_strand_id
1 'polypeptide(L)'
;MVKVLCILLCLFVLLSDLCSGLRPEDHTQQHGGFVYTRNELLRLRPPPPPPSSRPLMPTVNTKQDASKKRKRGRRGGVKNRLRRRPAKPPLPSVVFANVQSLYNKIDELHAKCRYDNVYREACVMAFCETWLDSTRPDDDIILDGFTVYRSDRTKESGKTRGGGLCIYINNRWCSNVKIHTTLCSPNLELLTLSVRPFYLPREFSNIVLCCVYVPPSADALAAADTITSYMQSMLLRYPDAPVFVMGDFNSCTLATALPSFHQYVHVPTRNNKTIDLCYGNIPSAYSARAHPPLGRADHNVINLIPAYRQLLKRVKPTKVNIRQWTQDATMQLQGSLACTDWGVFAPDSVNLNEHASIITDYITFCMDSTIPMKTVTVYPNSKPWITSDIKNTLKNKQIAYRSKDIHTMKNAHRQLQTEISQAKQRYREKVENEFSCMNTKQAFAHLKKMSGRLDRLSVPSTTDPLKFASDLNLFYNRFDSHDFSIECESLLAAGPLPVPGDIDISTVDVTNQFKKCKANKAPGPDGIPGRLLKECAIELGPVFQPLFKQSMDIGVIPTIWKTSVVVPVPKMSLPSELNHFRPVALTSIVMKCFERLILSHILPHVQSQLDPYQFAYRSRRGTDDAIACLLHKLFEHIETAGNYARILFIDFSSAFNTIQRHVMIDKLQKLEVPAALVHWVFNFLSNRPQCVRVGDIKSPVLVSNTGAPQGCVLSPFLYTLYTNDCRSVDSSTQFVRFSDDTAMLALLNDFASYQSYLSSVVRFSSWCSNNFLHLNVSKTKEMCIDFRRNRTVISPIVINGEPVEQVDSFKYLGVILDEKLSFTEHVTAVQKKSQQRLHVLRKLRAFYVDPLLLLRLYRSIIEPLLTYCTICYYPALSVKNRNRLLKISHVSAKIIGLPTPKLSEIIDHAILKKARAVATESDHPLSTFFHVLPSQRRYRCIKCKTCRYSRSFVPVAIRMLNAK
;
A
#
# COMPACT_ATOMS: atom_id res chain seq x y z
N MET A 1 7.97 -10.46 -2.53
CA MET A 1 7.86 -9.87 -1.15
C MET A 1 6.96 -8.62 -1.06
N VAL A 2 6.99 -7.67 -2.01
CA VAL A 2 6.15 -6.45 -1.99
C VAL A 2 4.64 -6.72 -2.18
N LYS A 3 4.25 -7.65 -3.05
CA LYS A 3 2.85 -8.13 -3.18
C LYS A 3 2.36 -8.77 -1.86
N VAL A 4 3.20 -9.57 -1.19
CA VAL A 4 2.90 -10.22 0.11
C VAL A 4 2.84 -9.22 1.27
N LEU A 5 3.69 -8.20 1.27
CA LEU A 5 3.68 -7.13 2.27
C LEU A 5 2.44 -6.22 2.13
N CYS A 6 1.98 -5.96 0.89
CA CYS A 6 0.73 -5.25 0.62
C CYS A 6 -0.52 -6.06 1.04
N ILE A 7 -0.51 -7.38 0.86
CA ILE A 7 -1.58 -8.29 1.32
C ILE A 7 -1.66 -8.30 2.86
N LEU A 8 -0.50 -8.32 3.55
CA LEU A 8 -0.41 -8.23 5.02
C LEU A 8 -0.87 -6.89 5.62
N LEU A 9 -0.84 -5.81 4.83
CA LEU A 9 -1.26 -4.46 5.23
C LEU A 9 -2.75 -4.19 4.96
N CYS A 10 -3.35 -4.82 3.94
CA CYS A 10 -4.78 -4.66 3.61
C CYS A 10 -5.70 -5.55 4.47
N LEU A 11 -5.22 -6.73 4.90
CA LEU A 11 -5.97 -7.69 5.73
C LEU A 11 -6.37 -7.15 7.13
N PHE A 12 -5.86 -5.99 7.55
CA PHE A 12 -6.01 -5.53 8.94
C PHE A 12 -7.05 -4.42 9.15
N VAL A 13 -7.65 -3.88 8.08
CA VAL A 13 -8.60 -2.75 8.19
C VAL A 13 -10.07 -3.20 8.09
N LEU A 14 -10.36 -4.47 7.76
CA LEU A 14 -11.72 -4.99 7.52
C LEU A 14 -12.15 -6.14 8.46
N LEU A 15 -11.41 -6.40 9.54
CA LEU A 15 -11.68 -7.51 10.46
C LEU A 15 -11.90 -7.00 11.89
N SER A 16 -12.87 -6.09 12.04
CA SER A 16 -13.30 -5.58 13.33
C SER A 16 -14.81 -5.72 13.57
N ASP A 17 -15.46 -6.69 12.94
CA ASP A 17 -16.86 -7.02 13.19
C ASP A 17 -17.02 -8.54 13.09
N LEU A 18 -17.11 -9.19 14.24
CA LEU A 18 -17.43 -10.60 14.41
C LEU A 18 -18.37 -10.72 15.62
N CYS A 19 -19.35 -11.61 15.45
CA CYS A 19 -20.41 -12.05 16.38
C CYS A 19 -21.73 -11.25 16.34
N SER A 20 -22.67 -11.72 15.52
CA SER A 20 -24.05 -12.07 15.93
C SER A 20 -24.83 -12.65 14.73
N GLY A 21 -25.66 -13.67 14.96
CA GLY A 21 -26.61 -14.17 13.95
C GLY A 21 -26.97 -15.65 14.12
N LEU A 22 -28.11 -15.90 14.75
CA LEU A 22 -28.78 -17.18 15.02
C LEU A 22 -29.23 -17.92 13.75
N ARG A 23 -29.39 -19.25 13.84
CA ARG A 23 -30.23 -20.07 12.95
C ARG A 23 -31.06 -21.07 13.78
N PRO A 24 -32.22 -21.54 13.26
CA PRO A 24 -33.21 -22.32 14.00
C PRO A 24 -32.99 -23.82 13.90
N GLU A 25 -33.69 -24.52 14.79
CA GLU A 25 -33.69 -25.96 15.09
C GLU A 25 -34.37 -26.80 14.00
N ASP A 26 -33.91 -28.05 13.85
CA ASP A 26 -34.76 -29.19 13.54
C ASP A 26 -34.20 -30.44 14.26
N HIS A 27 -35.11 -31.17 14.91
CA HIS A 27 -34.85 -32.35 15.73
C HIS A 27 -34.89 -33.63 14.92
N THR A 28 -33.95 -34.55 15.20
CA THR A 28 -34.22 -36.01 15.26
C THR A 28 -33.12 -36.69 16.08
N GLN A 29 -33.51 -37.46 17.09
CA GLN A 29 -32.66 -38.27 17.98
C GLN A 29 -32.28 -39.60 17.34
N GLN A 30 -31.06 -40.11 17.61
CA GLN A 30 -30.81 -41.45 18.15
C GLN A 30 -29.34 -41.65 18.61
N HIS A 31 -29.16 -42.55 19.58
CA HIS A 31 -28.11 -42.68 20.60
C HIS A 31 -26.69 -43.11 20.18
N GLY A 32 -25.67 -42.79 21.02
CA GLY A 32 -24.49 -43.66 21.17
C GLY A 32 -23.13 -43.09 21.62
N GLY A 33 -23.05 -42.01 22.40
CA GLY A 33 -21.80 -41.51 23.01
C GLY A 33 -21.99 -40.10 23.57
N PHE A 34 -21.50 -39.80 24.78
CA PHE A 34 -21.66 -38.46 25.37
C PHE A 34 -20.81 -37.43 24.60
N VAL A 35 -21.38 -36.82 23.56
CA VAL A 35 -20.77 -35.72 22.80
C VAL A 35 -21.50 -34.43 23.16
N TYR A 36 -20.87 -33.58 23.98
CA TYR A 36 -21.42 -32.27 24.31
C TYR A 36 -21.11 -31.26 23.20
N THR A 37 -22.13 -30.63 22.63
CA THR A 37 -21.98 -29.50 21.71
C THR A 37 -21.55 -28.23 22.46
N ARG A 38 -20.93 -27.26 21.77
CA ARG A 38 -20.53 -25.97 22.35
C ARG A 38 -21.66 -25.27 23.13
N ASN A 39 -22.89 -25.32 22.60
CA ASN A 39 -24.04 -24.70 23.25
C ASN A 39 -24.44 -25.42 24.55
N GLU A 40 -24.27 -26.74 24.61
CA GLU A 40 -24.52 -27.53 25.81
C GLU A 40 -23.45 -27.29 26.87
N LEU A 41 -22.19 -27.17 26.48
CA LEU A 41 -21.10 -26.79 27.40
C LEU A 41 -21.30 -25.39 27.99
N LEU A 42 -21.81 -24.44 27.20
CA LEU A 42 -22.10 -23.08 27.69
C LEU A 42 -23.24 -23.02 28.71
N ARG A 43 -24.13 -24.02 28.75
CA ARG A 43 -25.22 -24.13 29.75
C ARG A 43 -24.70 -24.56 31.13
N LEU A 44 -23.47 -25.10 31.22
CA LEU A 44 -22.83 -25.47 32.49
C LEU A 44 -22.17 -24.29 33.21
N ARG A 45 -22.31 -23.07 32.69
CA ARG A 45 -21.68 -21.87 33.26
C ARG A 45 -22.46 -21.33 34.47
N PRO A 46 -21.80 -20.96 35.58
CA PRO A 46 -22.45 -20.21 36.65
C PRO A 46 -22.91 -18.82 36.18
N PRO A 47 -24.07 -18.31 36.66
CA PRO A 47 -24.63 -17.04 36.20
C PRO A 47 -23.71 -15.85 36.54
N PRO A 48 -23.67 -14.81 35.68
CA PRO A 48 -22.86 -13.62 35.95
C PRO A 48 -23.41 -12.87 37.18
N PRO A 49 -22.53 -12.24 37.98
CA PRO A 49 -22.97 -11.42 39.11
C PRO A 49 -23.81 -10.22 38.62
N PRO A 50 -24.85 -9.82 39.36
CA PRO A 50 -25.75 -8.75 38.94
C PRO A 50 -25.02 -7.40 38.81
N PRO A 51 -25.33 -6.59 37.78
CA PRO A 51 -24.72 -5.29 37.60
C PRO A 51 -25.13 -4.34 38.73
N SER A 52 -24.15 -3.68 39.36
CA SER A 52 -24.39 -2.66 40.38
C SER A 52 -25.21 -1.49 39.80
N SER A 53 -26.31 -1.18 40.47
CA SER A 53 -27.30 -0.16 40.10
C SER A 53 -26.67 1.22 40.05
N ARG A 54 -26.72 1.89 38.88
CA ARG A 54 -26.47 3.33 38.77
C ARG A 54 -27.71 4.11 39.22
N PRO A 55 -27.56 5.29 39.87
CA PRO A 55 -28.70 6.07 40.33
C PRO A 55 -29.51 6.61 39.14
N LEU A 56 -30.83 6.44 39.20
CA LEU A 56 -31.80 7.08 38.31
C LEU A 56 -31.79 8.60 38.55
N MET A 57 -31.58 9.38 37.50
CA MET A 57 -31.80 10.83 37.54
C MET A 57 -33.26 11.16 37.21
N PRO A 58 -33.86 12.20 37.84
CA PRO A 58 -35.28 12.50 37.66
C PRO A 58 -35.54 13.10 36.28
N THR A 59 -36.56 12.57 35.60
CA THR A 59 -37.12 13.14 34.37
C THR A 59 -37.96 14.36 34.69
N VAL A 60 -37.47 15.56 34.36
CA VAL A 60 -38.28 16.78 34.36
C VAL A 60 -39.12 16.81 33.08
N ASN A 61 -40.43 16.74 33.26
CA ASN A 61 -41.45 16.96 32.25
C ASN A 61 -41.50 18.45 31.87
N THR A 62 -41.29 18.79 30.60
CA THR A 62 -41.84 20.02 30.01
C THR A 62 -42.47 19.68 28.65
N LYS A 63 -43.80 19.70 28.62
CA LYS A 63 -44.63 19.75 27.42
C LYS A 63 -44.71 21.21 26.92
N GLN A 64 -45.07 21.36 25.64
CA GLN A 64 -45.43 22.57 24.88
C GLN A 64 -44.26 23.30 24.19
N ASP A 65 -44.04 23.03 22.90
CA ASP A 65 -44.77 23.76 21.86
C ASP A 65 -44.55 23.15 20.46
N ALA A 66 -45.66 22.75 19.84
CA ALA A 66 -45.71 22.11 18.54
C ALA A 66 -45.85 23.16 17.43
N SER A 67 -44.74 23.78 17.01
CA SER A 67 -44.68 24.43 15.69
C SER A 67 -44.04 23.47 14.68
N LYS A 68 -44.83 23.01 13.71
CA LYS A 68 -44.36 22.24 12.54
C LYS A 68 -43.33 23.06 11.75
N LYS A 69 -42.05 22.97 12.13
CA LYS A 69 -40.94 23.43 11.29
C LYS A 69 -40.88 22.55 10.05
N ARG A 70 -41.46 23.05 8.95
CA ARG A 70 -41.24 22.57 7.57
C ARG A 70 -39.77 22.16 7.41
N LYS A 71 -39.52 20.92 6.98
CA LYS A 71 -38.18 20.42 6.61
C LYS A 71 -37.63 21.31 5.49
N ARG A 72 -36.81 22.29 5.84
CA ARG A 72 -36.10 23.15 4.87
C ARG A 72 -35.20 22.25 4.03
N GLY A 73 -35.50 22.12 2.74
CA GLY A 73 -34.74 21.32 1.78
C GLY A 73 -33.24 21.64 1.86
N ARG A 74 -32.45 20.67 2.33
CA ARG A 74 -30.98 20.77 2.34
C ARG A 74 -30.43 20.24 1.03
N ARG A 75 -30.40 21.07 -0.02
CA ARG A 75 -29.54 20.86 -1.20
C ARG A 75 -29.35 22.15 -2.01
N GLY A 76 -28.92 23.22 -1.35
CA GLY A 76 -28.29 24.34 -2.06
C GLY A 76 -26.86 23.94 -2.46
N GLY A 77 -26.52 24.06 -3.76
CA GLY A 77 -25.16 23.86 -4.28
C GLY A 77 -24.09 24.69 -3.58
N VAL A 78 -22.81 24.42 -3.85
CA VAL A 78 -21.68 25.14 -3.21
C VAL A 78 -21.80 26.67 -3.39
N LYS A 79 -22.21 27.14 -4.57
CA LYS A 79 -22.49 28.56 -4.88
C LYS A 79 -23.55 29.19 -3.97
N ASN A 80 -24.66 28.49 -3.68
CA ASN A 80 -25.71 29.01 -2.80
C ASN A 80 -25.28 29.06 -1.33
N ARG A 81 -24.28 28.27 -0.93
CA ARG A 81 -23.65 28.38 0.41
C ARG A 81 -22.64 29.52 0.49
N LEU A 82 -21.83 29.71 -0.57
CA LEU A 82 -20.92 30.85 -0.68
C LEU A 82 -21.72 32.18 -0.68
N ARG A 83 -22.80 32.29 -1.45
CA ARG A 83 -23.69 33.47 -1.43
C ARG A 83 -24.31 33.79 -0.07
N ARG A 84 -24.56 32.77 0.78
CA ARG A 84 -25.16 32.96 2.12
C ARG A 84 -24.14 33.28 3.21
N ARG A 85 -22.86 32.89 3.03
CA ARG A 85 -21.77 33.05 4.02
C ARG A 85 -20.41 33.22 3.29
N PRO A 86 -20.21 34.32 2.57
CA PRO A 86 -19.04 34.50 1.70
C PRO A 86 -17.71 34.54 2.48
N ALA A 87 -17.72 35.01 3.72
CA ALA A 87 -16.54 35.05 4.61
C ALA A 87 -16.29 33.76 5.43
N LYS A 88 -17.07 32.67 5.22
CA LYS A 88 -16.89 31.39 5.94
C LYS A 88 -16.72 30.16 5.01
N PRO A 89 -15.98 30.25 3.89
CA PRO A 89 -15.70 29.07 3.08
C PRO A 89 -14.64 28.22 3.78
N PRO A 90 -14.59 26.90 3.51
CA PRO A 90 -13.58 26.04 4.12
C PRO A 90 -12.16 26.27 3.55
N LEU A 91 -12.06 26.84 2.34
CA LEU A 91 -10.85 27.32 1.67
C LEU A 91 -11.16 28.68 1.00
N PRO A 92 -10.19 29.59 0.81
CA PRO A 92 -10.45 30.95 0.32
C PRO A 92 -10.95 30.99 -1.12
N SER A 93 -11.87 31.88 -1.46
CA SER A 93 -12.02 32.33 -2.85
C SER A 93 -10.82 33.19 -3.25
N VAL A 94 -10.25 32.96 -4.43
CA VAL A 94 -9.05 33.68 -4.88
C VAL A 94 -9.29 34.26 -6.26
N VAL A 95 -8.98 35.54 -6.43
CA VAL A 95 -8.91 36.21 -7.74
C VAL A 95 -7.45 36.50 -8.03
N PHE A 96 -6.92 36.12 -9.19
CA PHE A 96 -5.54 36.44 -9.52
C PHE A 96 -5.29 36.68 -11.01
N ALA A 97 -4.30 37.51 -11.34
CA ALA A 97 -3.94 37.85 -12.72
C ALA A 97 -2.54 38.46 -12.83
N ASN A 98 -1.91 38.34 -13.99
CA ASN A 98 -0.87 39.27 -14.43
C ASN A 98 -1.56 40.57 -14.93
N VAL A 99 -1.30 41.70 -14.29
CA VAL A 99 -2.04 42.95 -14.53
C VAL A 99 -1.30 43.98 -15.36
N GLN A 100 0.00 43.83 -15.63
CA GLN A 100 0.81 44.78 -16.41
C GLN A 100 0.59 46.25 -16.01
N SER A 101 1.13 46.64 -14.85
CA SER A 101 0.82 47.86 -14.11
C SER A 101 -0.49 47.76 -13.33
N LEU A 102 -0.42 47.78 -12.01
CA LEU A 102 -1.59 47.80 -11.14
C LEU A 102 -2.17 49.21 -10.99
N TYR A 103 -1.29 50.22 -10.93
CA TYR A 103 -1.66 51.59 -10.62
C TYR A 103 -2.68 52.19 -11.59
N ASN A 104 -2.48 51.97 -12.90
CA ASN A 104 -3.42 52.48 -13.91
C ASN A 104 -4.76 51.72 -13.96
N LYS A 105 -4.98 50.77 -13.06
CA LYS A 105 -6.19 49.93 -12.97
C LYS A 105 -6.84 50.00 -11.59
N ILE A 106 -6.35 50.84 -10.69
CA ILE A 106 -6.85 50.90 -9.32
C ILE A 106 -8.32 51.37 -9.28
N ASP A 107 -8.69 52.35 -10.11
CA ASP A 107 -10.07 52.85 -10.21
C ASP A 107 -11.04 51.78 -10.72
N GLU A 108 -10.63 51.02 -11.73
CA GLU A 108 -11.40 49.88 -12.21
C GLU A 108 -11.56 48.83 -11.11
N LEU A 109 -10.49 48.60 -10.33
CA LEU A 109 -10.52 47.65 -9.22
C LEU A 109 -11.43 48.12 -8.08
N HIS A 110 -11.44 49.42 -7.75
CA HIS A 110 -12.41 50.02 -6.83
C HIS A 110 -13.85 49.82 -7.32
N ALA A 111 -14.12 50.09 -8.60
CA ALA A 111 -15.43 49.89 -9.19
C ALA A 111 -15.86 48.42 -9.13
N LYS A 112 -14.95 47.48 -9.44
CA LYS A 112 -15.22 46.03 -9.33
C LYS A 112 -15.44 45.60 -7.87
N CYS A 113 -14.64 46.07 -6.92
CA CYS A 113 -14.85 45.79 -5.49
C CYS A 113 -16.19 46.35 -4.97
N ARG A 114 -16.69 47.44 -5.56
CA ARG A 114 -17.98 48.03 -5.18
C ARG A 114 -19.17 47.32 -5.82
N TYR A 115 -19.11 47.01 -7.11
CA TYR A 115 -20.27 46.55 -7.89
C TYR A 115 -20.25 45.07 -8.28
N ASP A 116 -19.07 44.43 -8.34
CA ASP A 116 -18.94 43.01 -8.68
C ASP A 116 -18.77 42.14 -7.43
N ASN A 117 -19.71 41.22 -7.23
CA ASN A 117 -19.70 40.26 -6.13
C ASN A 117 -18.45 39.37 -6.11
N VAL A 118 -17.83 39.08 -7.27
CA VAL A 118 -16.64 38.23 -7.34
C VAL A 118 -15.47 38.88 -6.63
N TYR A 119 -15.24 40.17 -6.88
CA TYR A 119 -14.13 40.93 -6.30
C TYR A 119 -14.45 41.34 -4.86
N ARG A 120 -15.66 41.85 -4.61
CA ARG A 120 -16.12 42.26 -3.27
C ARG A 120 -16.02 41.15 -2.22
N GLU A 121 -16.38 39.93 -2.61
CA GLU A 121 -16.41 38.77 -1.73
C GLU A 121 -15.20 37.82 -1.92
N ALA A 122 -14.19 38.25 -2.70
CA ALA A 122 -12.94 37.52 -2.78
C ALA A 122 -12.28 37.50 -1.40
N CYS A 123 -11.83 36.32 -0.95
CA CYS A 123 -11.05 36.21 0.28
C CYS A 123 -9.64 36.75 0.06
N VAL A 124 -9.08 36.50 -1.13
CA VAL A 124 -7.73 36.86 -1.55
C VAL A 124 -7.79 37.41 -2.98
N MET A 125 -7.08 38.51 -3.25
CA MET A 125 -6.73 38.92 -4.61
C MET A 125 -5.20 38.91 -4.76
N ALA A 126 -4.65 38.34 -5.83
CA ALA A 126 -3.20 38.26 -6.04
C ALA A 126 -2.83 38.72 -7.46
N PHE A 127 -1.91 39.68 -7.57
CA PHE A 127 -1.52 40.28 -8.84
C PHE A 127 -0.03 40.16 -9.09
N CYS A 128 0.32 39.84 -10.34
CA CYS A 128 1.69 39.80 -10.84
C CYS A 128 1.92 40.96 -11.82
N GLU A 129 3.18 41.35 -12.00
CA GLU A 129 3.56 42.51 -12.82
C GLU A 129 2.84 43.80 -12.41
N THR A 130 2.91 44.11 -11.13
CA THR A 130 2.29 45.32 -10.57
C THR A 130 2.99 46.60 -11.06
N TRP A 131 4.26 46.51 -11.44
CA TRP A 131 5.14 47.62 -11.84
C TRP A 131 5.18 48.75 -10.80
N LEU A 132 4.96 48.39 -9.54
CA LEU A 132 5.12 49.28 -8.40
C LEU A 132 6.60 49.30 -7.98
N ASP A 133 6.99 50.42 -7.38
CA ASP A 133 8.32 50.65 -6.85
C ASP A 133 8.22 51.33 -5.48
N SER A 134 9.37 51.46 -4.81
CA SER A 134 9.45 52.04 -3.46
C SER A 134 9.10 53.53 -3.38
N THR A 135 8.98 54.23 -4.51
CA THR A 135 8.59 55.65 -4.52
C THR A 135 7.09 55.85 -4.34
N ARG A 136 6.30 54.78 -4.52
CA ARG A 136 4.85 54.81 -4.40
C ARG A 136 4.40 54.32 -3.02
N PRO A 137 3.71 55.13 -2.20
CA PRO A 137 3.17 54.66 -0.93
C PRO A 137 2.10 53.58 -1.15
N ASP A 138 1.84 52.77 -0.11
CA ASP A 138 0.77 51.77 -0.15
C ASP A 138 -0.63 52.41 -0.21
N ASP A 139 -0.75 53.66 0.27
CA ASP A 139 -2.00 54.43 0.29
C ASP A 139 -2.60 54.63 -1.11
N ASP A 140 -1.76 54.72 -2.14
CA ASP A 140 -2.16 54.90 -3.54
C ASP A 140 -2.87 53.66 -4.14
N ILE A 141 -2.79 52.52 -3.45
CA ILE A 141 -3.33 51.24 -3.94
C ILE A 141 -4.24 50.55 -2.91
N ILE A 142 -4.72 51.29 -1.90
CA ILE A 142 -5.65 50.77 -0.90
C ILE A 142 -6.99 50.45 -1.56
N LEU A 143 -7.59 49.32 -1.16
CA LEU A 143 -8.95 48.95 -1.55
C LEU A 143 -9.80 48.82 -0.29
N ASP A 144 -10.99 49.42 -0.31
CA ASP A 144 -11.92 49.38 0.83
C ASP A 144 -12.22 47.94 1.27
N GLY A 145 -11.92 47.65 2.54
CA GLY A 145 -12.16 46.33 3.14
C GLY A 145 -11.08 45.29 2.87
N PHE A 146 -9.95 45.67 2.26
CA PHE A 146 -8.80 44.79 2.04
C PHE A 146 -7.52 45.37 2.66
N THR A 147 -6.63 44.49 3.11
CA THR A 147 -5.24 44.84 3.48
C THR A 147 -4.30 44.39 2.37
N VAL A 148 -3.40 45.29 1.95
CA VAL A 148 -2.42 45.05 0.89
C VAL A 148 -1.10 44.51 1.44
N TYR A 149 -0.50 43.57 0.72
CA TYR A 149 0.85 43.05 0.97
C TYR A 149 1.58 42.96 -0.36
N ARG A 150 2.66 43.72 -0.55
CA ARG A 150 3.38 43.77 -1.83
C ARG A 150 4.86 43.43 -1.72
N SER A 151 5.47 43.10 -2.85
CA SER A 151 6.90 42.88 -3.03
C SER A 151 7.29 43.50 -4.37
N ASP A 152 7.96 44.65 -4.31
CA ASP A 152 8.37 45.41 -5.49
C ASP A 152 9.65 44.81 -6.09
N ARG A 153 9.87 45.02 -7.39
CA ARG A 153 11.07 44.50 -8.07
C ARG A 153 12.32 45.25 -7.62
N THR A 154 13.37 44.50 -7.30
CA THR A 154 14.69 45.05 -6.94
C THR A 154 15.71 44.89 -8.08
N LYS A 155 16.85 45.59 -7.97
CA LYS A 155 17.98 45.50 -8.92
C LYS A 155 18.53 44.07 -9.07
N GLU A 156 18.31 43.20 -8.09
CA GLU A 156 18.73 41.80 -8.07
C GLU A 156 18.07 40.95 -9.17
N SER A 157 16.96 41.43 -9.76
CA SER A 157 16.33 40.79 -10.93
C SER A 157 17.15 40.91 -12.21
N GLY A 158 18.14 41.81 -12.27
CA GLY A 158 18.89 42.11 -13.50
C GLY A 158 18.05 42.80 -14.59
N LYS A 159 16.84 43.28 -14.27
CA LYS A 159 15.92 43.94 -15.22
C LYS A 159 15.46 45.30 -14.68
N THR A 160 15.33 46.26 -15.58
CA THR A 160 14.94 47.64 -15.25
C THR A 160 13.44 47.92 -15.41
N ARG A 161 12.69 47.04 -16.09
CA ARG A 161 11.25 47.22 -16.35
C ARG A 161 10.45 45.94 -16.14
N GLY A 162 9.23 46.08 -15.63
CA GLY A 162 8.29 44.97 -15.38
C GLY A 162 8.39 44.38 -13.97
N GLY A 163 7.57 43.37 -13.66
CA GLY A 163 7.61 42.64 -12.37
C GLY A 163 6.84 43.30 -11.22
N GLY A 164 7.07 42.79 -10.02
CA GLY A 164 6.35 43.15 -8.79
C GLY A 164 5.15 42.24 -8.52
N LEU A 165 4.92 41.98 -7.24
CA LEU A 165 3.85 41.11 -6.73
C LEU A 165 3.01 41.85 -5.69
N CYS A 166 1.70 41.63 -5.69
CA CYS A 166 0.79 42.18 -4.69
C CYS A 166 -0.27 41.15 -4.30
N ILE A 167 -0.61 41.07 -3.01
CA ILE A 167 -1.69 40.24 -2.46
C ILE A 167 -2.57 41.10 -1.56
N TYR A 168 -3.86 41.15 -1.86
CA TYR A 168 -4.90 41.73 -1.02
C TYR A 168 -5.62 40.65 -0.20
N ILE A 169 -5.83 40.90 1.08
CA ILE A 169 -6.57 40.02 2.00
C ILE A 169 -7.82 40.73 2.49
N ASN A 170 -8.97 40.07 2.38
CA ASN A 170 -10.25 40.64 2.81
C ASN A 170 -10.37 40.66 4.34
N ASN A 171 -10.61 41.85 4.91
CA ASN A 171 -10.67 42.09 6.35
C ASN A 171 -11.83 41.35 7.03
N ARG A 172 -12.91 41.02 6.28
CA ARG A 172 -14.04 40.22 6.78
C ARG A 172 -13.71 38.73 6.89
N TRP A 173 -12.65 38.28 6.20
CA TRP A 173 -12.25 36.87 6.17
C TRP A 173 -11.08 36.57 7.11
N CYS A 174 -10.06 37.44 7.14
CA CYS A 174 -8.84 37.22 7.90
C CYS A 174 -8.17 38.54 8.27
N SER A 175 -7.75 38.68 9.53
CA SER A 175 -6.84 39.74 9.99
C SER A 175 -5.48 39.22 10.45
N ASN A 176 -5.35 37.91 10.67
CA ASN A 176 -4.10 37.29 11.13
C ASN A 176 -3.28 36.82 9.93
N VAL A 177 -2.33 37.66 9.50
CA VAL A 177 -1.45 37.43 8.36
C VAL A 177 0.00 37.57 8.80
N LYS A 178 0.87 36.69 8.30
CA LYS A 178 2.32 36.75 8.52
C LYS A 178 3.06 36.59 7.19
N ILE A 179 3.90 37.57 6.86
CA ILE A 179 4.83 37.49 5.72
C ILE A 179 5.96 36.52 6.09
N HIS A 180 6.24 35.56 5.20
CA HIS A 180 7.33 34.60 5.41
C HIS A 180 8.57 34.94 4.62
N THR A 181 8.42 35.24 3.33
CA THR A 181 9.55 35.53 2.44
C THR A 181 9.08 36.35 1.25
N THR A 182 9.92 37.32 0.90
CA THR A 182 9.95 38.04 -0.36
C THR A 182 11.28 37.71 -1.03
N LEU A 183 11.25 37.30 -2.28
CA LEU A 183 12.45 36.97 -3.06
C LEU A 183 12.36 37.65 -4.40
N CYS A 184 13.44 38.29 -4.82
CA CYS A 184 13.63 38.86 -6.14
C CYS A 184 14.94 38.29 -6.71
N SER A 185 14.89 37.70 -7.89
CA SER A 185 16.05 37.10 -8.56
C SER A 185 15.87 37.15 -10.07
N PRO A 186 16.93 36.92 -10.87
CA PRO A 186 16.82 36.95 -12.33
C PRO A 186 15.84 35.91 -12.90
N ASN A 187 15.66 34.80 -12.17
CA ASN A 187 14.82 33.69 -12.59
C ASN A 187 13.41 33.70 -11.99
N LEU A 188 13.18 34.45 -10.91
CA LEU A 188 11.97 34.30 -10.08
C LEU A 188 11.75 35.49 -9.14
N GLU A 189 10.51 35.94 -9.05
CA GLU A 189 9.98 36.75 -7.95
C GLU A 189 8.94 35.95 -7.15
N LEU A 190 8.96 36.05 -5.83
CA LEU A 190 8.11 35.25 -4.95
C LEU A 190 7.72 36.02 -3.68
N LEU A 191 6.42 36.05 -3.37
CA LEU A 191 5.84 36.61 -2.14
C LEU A 191 5.01 35.54 -1.43
N THR A 192 5.35 35.20 -0.19
CA THR A 192 4.63 34.18 0.58
C THR A 192 4.07 34.68 1.89
N LEU A 193 2.77 34.45 2.09
CA LEU A 193 2.01 34.78 3.30
C LEU A 193 1.49 33.50 3.95
N SER A 194 1.46 33.47 5.29
CA SER A 194 0.57 32.56 6.02
C SER A 194 -0.58 33.33 6.63
N VAL A 195 -1.79 32.78 6.49
CA VAL A 195 -3.04 33.40 6.93
C VAL A 195 -3.83 32.45 7.81
N ARG A 196 -4.47 33.00 8.84
CA ARG A 196 -5.36 32.25 9.74
C ARG A 196 -6.74 32.92 9.78
N PRO A 197 -7.69 32.47 8.93
CA PRO A 197 -9.01 33.10 8.85
C PRO A 197 -9.84 32.84 10.10
N PHE A 198 -10.87 33.66 10.31
CA PHE A 198 -11.78 33.53 11.46
C PHE A 198 -12.52 32.18 11.48
N TYR A 199 -12.72 31.58 10.31
CA TYR A 199 -13.25 30.23 10.16
C TYR A 199 -12.28 29.34 9.38
N LEU A 200 -11.69 28.36 10.07
CA LEU A 200 -10.83 27.35 9.46
C LEU A 200 -11.30 25.93 9.86
N PRO A 201 -11.44 24.98 8.92
CA PRO A 201 -11.70 23.58 9.25
C PRO A 201 -10.71 23.04 10.29
N ARG A 202 -11.20 22.20 11.22
CA ARG A 202 -10.40 21.65 12.33
C ARG A 202 -9.18 20.81 11.89
N GLU A 203 -9.16 20.41 10.63
CA GLU A 203 -8.07 19.65 10.03
C GLU A 203 -6.90 20.53 9.54
N PHE A 204 -7.05 21.85 9.48
CA PHE A 204 -6.01 22.78 9.02
C PHE A 204 -5.49 23.66 10.15
N SER A 205 -4.18 23.96 10.13
CA SER A 205 -3.53 24.86 11.10
C SER A 205 -3.57 26.34 10.69
N ASN A 206 -3.32 26.58 9.41
CA ASN A 206 -3.21 27.87 8.73
C ASN A 206 -3.30 27.60 7.22
N ILE A 207 -3.41 28.63 6.39
CA ILE A 207 -3.31 28.54 4.93
C ILE A 207 -2.04 29.28 4.50
N VAL A 208 -1.28 28.72 3.56
CA VAL A 208 -0.10 29.36 2.98
C VAL A 208 -0.42 29.76 1.53
N LEU A 209 -0.22 31.04 1.23
CA LEU A 209 -0.45 31.65 -0.08
C LEU A 209 0.90 32.11 -0.62
N CYS A 210 1.25 31.68 -1.82
CA CYS A 210 2.51 32.03 -2.47
C CYS A 210 2.18 32.60 -3.86
N CYS A 211 2.47 33.88 -4.08
CA CYS A 211 2.39 34.53 -5.38
C CYS A 211 3.76 34.47 -6.05
N VAL A 212 3.80 34.13 -7.34
CA VAL A 212 5.02 33.87 -8.09
C VAL A 212 4.97 34.54 -9.47
N TYR A 213 6.07 35.16 -9.87
CA TYR A 213 6.28 35.61 -11.24
C TYR A 213 7.61 35.05 -11.77
N VAL A 214 7.55 34.28 -12.86
CA VAL A 214 8.72 33.75 -13.57
C VAL A 214 8.90 34.52 -14.87
N PRO A 215 9.98 35.31 -15.03
CA PRO A 215 10.19 36.06 -16.26
C PRO A 215 10.35 35.15 -17.50
N PRO A 216 9.94 35.59 -18.72
CA PRO A 216 10.03 34.77 -19.93
C PRO A 216 11.46 34.30 -20.30
N SER A 217 12.47 35.10 -19.92
CA SER A 217 13.89 34.81 -20.17
C SER A 217 14.57 34.01 -19.06
N ALA A 218 13.81 33.54 -18.05
CA ALA A 218 14.35 32.82 -16.91
C ALA A 218 14.74 31.38 -17.24
N ASP A 219 15.72 30.83 -16.51
CA ASP A 219 15.93 29.39 -16.46
C ASP A 219 14.77 28.74 -15.68
N ALA A 220 13.85 28.13 -16.42
CA ALA A 220 12.69 27.45 -15.89
C ALA A 220 13.04 26.32 -14.89
N LEU A 221 14.17 25.63 -15.07
CA LEU A 221 14.60 24.57 -14.15
C LEU A 221 15.10 25.15 -12.83
N ALA A 222 15.92 26.20 -12.90
CA ALA A 222 16.40 26.89 -11.70
C ALA A 222 15.26 27.55 -10.90
N ALA A 223 14.30 28.17 -11.59
CA ALA A 223 13.10 28.73 -10.97
C ALA A 223 12.25 27.64 -10.28
N ALA A 224 11.98 26.52 -10.97
CA ALA A 224 11.23 25.40 -10.41
C ALA A 224 11.91 24.79 -9.18
N ASP A 225 13.23 24.65 -9.18
CA ASP A 225 14.00 24.12 -8.06
C ASP A 225 13.96 25.05 -6.84
N THR A 226 14.02 26.37 -7.08
CA THR A 226 13.93 27.39 -6.02
C THR A 226 12.56 27.37 -5.36
N ILE A 227 11.47 27.41 -6.17
CA ILE A 227 10.10 27.29 -5.67
C ILE A 227 9.93 25.99 -4.88
N THR A 228 10.45 24.87 -5.42
CA THR A 228 10.34 23.56 -4.77
C THR A 228 11.04 23.51 -3.43
N SER A 229 12.28 24.01 -3.34
CA SER A 229 13.04 24.09 -2.09
C SER A 229 12.29 24.90 -1.03
N TYR A 230 11.76 26.05 -1.43
CA TYR A 230 11.03 26.94 -0.54
C TYR A 230 9.68 26.35 -0.09
N MET A 231 8.89 25.78 -1.01
CA MET A 231 7.64 25.08 -0.68
C MET A 231 7.86 23.88 0.24
N GLN A 232 8.97 23.15 0.08
CA GLN A 232 9.32 22.07 0.99
C GLN A 232 9.61 22.59 2.40
N SER A 233 10.23 23.76 2.54
CA SER A 233 10.46 24.41 3.83
C SER A 233 9.14 24.85 4.49
N MET A 234 8.18 25.36 3.72
CA MET A 234 6.86 25.74 4.22
C MET A 234 6.04 24.53 4.68
N LEU A 235 6.08 23.42 3.91
CA LEU A 235 5.42 22.17 4.30
C LEU A 235 6.08 21.50 5.51
N LEU A 236 7.36 21.78 5.77
CA LEU A 236 8.05 21.37 6.99
C LEU A 236 7.55 22.17 8.20
N ARG A 237 7.38 23.48 8.04
CA ARG A 237 6.91 24.38 9.10
C ARG A 237 5.41 24.24 9.40
N TYR A 238 4.60 24.00 8.36
CA TYR A 238 3.14 23.92 8.42
C TYR A 238 2.62 22.69 7.67
N PRO A 239 2.75 21.48 8.23
CA PRO A 239 2.47 20.26 7.49
C PRO A 239 0.98 20.04 7.21
N ASP A 240 0.09 20.56 8.07
CA ASP A 240 -1.38 20.50 7.93
C ASP A 240 -1.96 21.69 7.14
N ALA A 241 -1.13 22.63 6.69
CA ALA A 241 -1.61 23.78 5.95
C ALA A 241 -1.95 23.42 4.50
N PRO A 242 -3.11 23.87 3.99
CA PRO A 242 -3.29 24.06 2.56
C PRO A 242 -2.23 25.06 2.05
N VAL A 243 -1.46 24.65 1.04
CA VAL A 243 -0.46 25.48 0.39
C VAL A 243 -0.90 25.71 -1.05
N PHE A 244 -0.96 26.98 -1.46
CA PHE A 244 -1.35 27.40 -2.80
C PHE A 244 -0.25 28.29 -3.39
N VAL A 245 0.31 27.86 -4.53
CA VAL A 245 1.29 28.62 -5.32
C VAL A 245 0.59 29.09 -6.57
N MET A 246 0.50 30.39 -6.80
CA MET A 246 -0.25 31.00 -7.89
C MET A 246 0.53 32.14 -8.55
N GLY A 247 0.19 32.48 -9.79
CA GLY A 247 0.77 33.60 -10.52
C GLY A 247 1.16 33.20 -11.94
N ASP A 248 2.08 33.94 -12.54
CA ASP A 248 2.51 33.74 -13.92
C ASP A 248 3.82 32.92 -13.98
N PHE A 249 3.73 31.75 -14.59
CA PHE A 249 4.82 30.78 -14.65
C PHE A 249 5.56 30.81 -15.99
N ASN A 250 5.04 31.48 -17.02
CA ASN A 250 5.57 31.42 -18.38
C ASN A 250 5.92 29.97 -18.82
N SER A 251 7.19 29.63 -19.01
CA SER A 251 7.65 28.30 -19.43
C SER A 251 7.91 27.32 -18.26
N CYS A 252 7.82 27.76 -17.01
CA CYS A 252 8.11 26.97 -15.82
C CYS A 252 6.93 26.04 -15.46
N THR A 253 7.22 24.76 -15.22
CA THR A 253 6.22 23.77 -14.82
C THR A 253 6.60 23.10 -13.50
N LEU A 254 5.71 23.11 -12.52
CA LEU A 254 5.95 22.50 -11.20
C LEU A 254 5.51 21.03 -11.11
N ALA A 255 4.87 20.48 -12.15
CA ALA A 255 4.32 19.11 -12.12
C ALA A 255 5.37 18.03 -11.83
N THR A 256 6.59 18.18 -12.34
CA THR A 256 7.71 17.25 -12.12
C THR A 256 8.43 17.49 -10.80
N ALA A 257 8.53 18.76 -10.38
CA ALA A 257 9.27 19.18 -9.19
C ALA A 257 8.47 18.99 -7.88
N LEU A 258 7.16 19.22 -7.92
CA LEU A 258 6.20 19.04 -6.83
C LEU A 258 5.08 18.05 -7.24
N PRO A 259 5.37 16.75 -7.38
CA PRO A 259 4.40 15.76 -7.89
C PRO A 259 3.19 15.49 -6.97
N SER A 260 3.19 16.04 -5.75
CA SER A 260 2.04 16.01 -4.84
C SER A 260 1.14 17.24 -4.94
N PHE A 261 1.52 18.24 -5.74
CA PHE A 261 0.71 19.42 -5.99
C PHE A 261 -0.15 19.19 -7.23
N HIS A 262 -1.37 19.67 -7.17
CA HIS A 262 -2.36 19.59 -8.23
C HIS A 262 -2.52 20.96 -8.85
N GLN A 263 -2.46 21.03 -10.18
CA GLN A 263 -2.81 22.21 -10.94
C GLN A 263 -4.34 22.37 -10.95
N TYR A 264 -4.83 23.59 -10.73
CA TYR A 264 -6.27 23.88 -10.71
C TYR A 264 -6.74 24.71 -11.91
N VAL A 265 -5.82 25.38 -12.62
CA VAL A 265 -6.12 26.22 -13.78
C VAL A 265 -5.77 25.44 -15.05
N HIS A 266 -6.79 25.19 -15.87
CA HIS A 266 -6.65 24.50 -17.16
C HIS A 266 -7.27 25.31 -18.31
N VAL A 267 -7.76 26.52 -18.01
CA VAL A 267 -8.38 27.42 -18.98
C VAL A 267 -7.31 28.36 -19.55
N PRO A 268 -7.38 28.75 -20.84
CA PRO A 268 -6.45 29.71 -21.42
C PRO A 268 -6.48 31.05 -20.67
N THR A 269 -5.30 31.57 -20.36
CA THR A 269 -5.13 32.79 -19.57
C THR A 269 -4.51 33.93 -20.37
N ARG A 270 -3.80 33.63 -21.47
CA ARG A 270 -3.32 34.60 -22.46
C ARG A 270 -3.43 34.01 -23.85
N ASN A 271 -4.29 34.57 -24.69
CA ASN A 271 -4.66 33.98 -25.99
C ASN A 271 -5.07 32.49 -25.81
N ASN A 272 -4.39 31.57 -26.50
CA ASN A 272 -4.60 30.12 -26.37
C ASN A 272 -3.66 29.43 -25.37
N LYS A 273 -2.82 30.18 -24.63
CA LYS A 273 -1.86 29.62 -23.67
C LYS A 273 -2.38 29.71 -22.23
N THR A 274 -2.03 28.73 -21.41
CA THR A 274 -2.34 28.68 -19.97
C THR A 274 -1.04 28.90 -19.18
N ILE A 275 -0.72 30.16 -18.88
CA ILE A 275 0.54 30.54 -18.22
C ILE A 275 0.33 31.04 -16.78
N ASP A 276 -0.86 31.55 -16.48
CA ASP A 276 -1.26 31.90 -15.12
C ASP A 276 -1.79 30.64 -14.43
N LEU A 277 -0.96 30.05 -13.57
CA LEU A 277 -1.25 28.75 -12.96
C LEU A 277 -1.51 28.89 -11.47
N CYS A 278 -2.24 27.92 -10.92
CA CYS A 278 -2.32 27.72 -9.49
C CYS A 278 -2.11 26.23 -9.17
N TYR A 279 -1.13 25.95 -8.32
CA TYR A 279 -0.80 24.63 -7.80
C TYR A 279 -1.13 24.55 -6.31
N GLY A 280 -1.61 23.41 -5.83
CA GLY A 280 -1.73 23.21 -4.37
C GLY A 280 -1.76 21.76 -3.92
N ASN A 281 -1.58 21.54 -2.62
CA ASN A 281 -1.43 20.22 -2.02
C ASN A 281 -2.75 19.49 -1.68
N ILE A 282 -3.90 19.97 -2.16
CA ILE A 282 -5.22 19.38 -1.90
C ILE A 282 -5.90 19.01 -3.23
N PRO A 283 -6.19 17.73 -3.49
CA PRO A 283 -6.85 17.34 -4.73
C PRO A 283 -8.25 17.96 -4.83
N SER A 284 -8.55 18.52 -6.00
CA SER A 284 -9.84 19.13 -6.31
C SER A 284 -10.25 20.23 -5.31
N ALA A 285 -9.28 21.02 -4.83
CA ALA A 285 -9.54 22.13 -3.92
C ALA A 285 -10.37 23.24 -4.58
N TYR A 286 -10.12 23.52 -5.86
CA TYR A 286 -10.71 24.62 -6.61
C TYR A 286 -11.31 24.20 -7.95
N SER A 287 -12.26 24.99 -8.41
CA SER A 287 -12.67 25.09 -9.81
C SER A 287 -12.29 26.49 -10.30
N ALA A 288 -11.48 26.57 -11.37
CA ALA A 288 -11.04 27.82 -11.96
C ALA A 288 -12.03 28.33 -13.02
N ARG A 289 -12.16 29.66 -13.12
CA ARG A 289 -12.91 30.35 -14.18
C ARG A 289 -12.14 31.57 -14.66
N ALA A 290 -12.09 31.78 -15.96
CA ALA A 290 -11.53 32.99 -16.55
C ALA A 290 -12.60 34.09 -16.60
N HIS A 291 -12.16 35.31 -16.36
CA HIS A 291 -12.89 36.56 -16.50
C HIS A 291 -12.09 37.51 -17.42
N PRO A 292 -12.73 38.53 -18.00
CA PRO A 292 -12.04 39.50 -18.85
C PRO A 292 -10.82 40.13 -18.16
N PRO A 293 -9.79 40.53 -18.92
CA PRO A 293 -8.63 41.24 -18.38
C PRO A 293 -9.00 42.51 -17.61
N LEU A 294 -8.13 42.89 -16.67
CA LEU A 294 -8.22 44.19 -16.00
C LEU A 294 -7.56 45.25 -16.89
N GLY A 295 -8.29 46.31 -17.22
CA GLY A 295 -7.84 47.37 -18.11
C GLY A 295 -7.39 46.86 -19.49
N ARG A 296 -6.18 47.28 -19.90
CA ARG A 296 -5.55 46.88 -21.18
C ARG A 296 -4.56 45.71 -21.02
N ALA A 297 -4.62 44.94 -19.93
CA ALA A 297 -3.77 43.77 -19.77
C ALA A 297 -4.12 42.71 -20.84
N ASP A 298 -3.14 41.96 -21.32
CA ASP A 298 -3.37 40.86 -22.28
C ASP A 298 -3.61 39.49 -21.60
N HIS A 299 -3.71 39.47 -20.27
CA HIS A 299 -4.04 38.28 -19.48
C HIS A 299 -5.46 38.35 -18.90
N ASN A 300 -6.18 37.24 -18.98
CA ASN A 300 -7.48 37.04 -18.33
C ASN A 300 -7.32 36.96 -16.81
N VAL A 301 -8.32 37.46 -16.08
CA VAL A 301 -8.37 37.32 -14.63
C VAL A 301 -8.91 35.94 -14.27
N ILE A 302 -8.25 35.25 -13.33
CA ILE A 302 -8.65 33.91 -12.89
C ILE A 302 -9.34 33.97 -11.52
N ASN A 303 -10.53 33.38 -11.45
CA ASN A 303 -11.32 33.22 -10.23
C ASN A 303 -11.35 31.74 -9.80
N LEU A 304 -10.73 31.45 -8.65
CA LEU A 304 -10.72 30.14 -8.01
C LEU A 304 -11.86 30.01 -7.00
N ILE A 305 -12.81 29.13 -7.33
CA ILE A 305 -13.98 28.86 -6.50
C ILE A 305 -13.73 27.59 -5.66
N PRO A 306 -13.82 27.65 -4.31
CA PRO A 306 -13.52 26.50 -3.45
C PRO A 306 -14.53 25.36 -3.62
N ALA A 307 -14.05 24.16 -3.94
CA ALA A 307 -14.84 22.94 -4.15
C ALA A 307 -14.73 21.92 -2.98
N TYR A 308 -13.85 22.19 -2.01
CA TYR A 308 -13.53 21.29 -0.90
C TYR A 308 -14.70 20.96 0.04
N ARG A 309 -14.81 19.67 0.45
CA ARG A 309 -15.77 19.18 1.47
C ARG A 309 -15.07 18.67 2.73
N GLN A 310 -15.45 19.14 3.91
CA GLN A 310 -14.87 18.74 5.21
C GLN A 310 -14.95 17.22 5.49
N LEU A 311 -13.93 16.67 6.18
CA LEU A 311 -13.81 15.23 6.46
C LEU A 311 -14.91 14.67 7.38
N LEU A 312 -15.32 15.42 8.42
CA LEU A 312 -16.32 14.98 9.40
C LEU A 312 -17.71 14.72 8.81
N LYS A 313 -18.00 15.24 7.62
CA LYS A 313 -19.25 15.02 6.92
C LYS A 313 -19.20 13.78 6.02
N ARG A 314 -18.07 13.05 5.98
CA ARG A 314 -17.81 11.93 5.06
C ARG A 314 -17.80 10.53 5.71
N VAL A 315 -17.79 10.37 7.05
CA VAL A 315 -17.63 9.05 7.72
C VAL A 315 -18.39 8.97 9.06
N LYS A 316 -19.11 7.86 9.31
CA LYS A 316 -19.78 7.56 10.60
C LYS A 316 -18.86 6.80 11.57
N PRO A 317 -19.02 6.92 12.90
CA PRO A 317 -18.32 6.10 13.89
C PRO A 317 -18.74 4.61 13.86
N THR A 318 -17.82 3.70 14.21
CA THR A 318 -18.05 2.23 14.30
C THR A 318 -17.89 1.71 15.73
N LYS A 319 -18.63 0.67 16.11
CA LYS A 319 -18.48 -0.05 17.39
C LYS A 319 -17.82 -1.40 17.12
N VAL A 320 -16.79 -1.76 17.88
CA VAL A 320 -15.99 -2.97 17.68
C VAL A 320 -15.92 -3.75 19.00
N ASN A 321 -16.13 -5.06 18.97
CA ASN A 321 -15.90 -5.94 20.10
C ASN A 321 -14.47 -6.53 20.04
N ILE A 322 -13.75 -6.48 21.17
CA ILE A 322 -12.39 -7.03 21.28
C ILE A 322 -12.27 -7.97 22.49
N ARG A 323 -11.49 -9.05 22.35
CA ARG A 323 -11.07 -9.91 23.46
C ARG A 323 -9.98 -9.24 24.28
N GLN A 324 -10.14 -9.22 25.60
CA GLN A 324 -9.17 -8.63 26.52
C GLN A 324 -8.26 -9.72 27.12
N TRP A 325 -7.06 -9.83 26.58
CA TRP A 325 -6.02 -10.76 27.03
C TRP A 325 -5.20 -10.14 28.16
N THR A 326 -5.56 -10.39 29.41
CA THR A 326 -4.74 -10.06 30.59
C THR A 326 -3.83 -11.24 30.95
N GLN A 327 -2.75 -10.97 31.68
CA GLN A 327 -1.85 -12.02 32.16
C GLN A 327 -2.62 -13.09 32.96
N ASP A 328 -3.48 -12.65 33.88
CA ASP A 328 -4.30 -13.56 34.70
C ASP A 328 -5.25 -14.41 33.85
N ALA A 329 -5.92 -13.83 32.85
CA ALA A 329 -6.83 -14.56 31.98
C ALA A 329 -6.09 -15.57 31.09
N THR A 330 -4.89 -15.21 30.62
CA THR A 330 -4.01 -16.14 29.88
C THR A 330 -3.55 -17.30 30.77
N MET A 331 -3.14 -17.03 32.02
CA MET A 331 -2.72 -18.09 32.96
C MET A 331 -3.87 -19.02 33.33
N GLN A 332 -5.08 -18.49 33.53
CA GLN A 332 -6.27 -19.30 33.77
C GLN A 332 -6.59 -20.21 32.57
N LEU A 333 -6.46 -19.70 31.34
CA LEU A 333 -6.64 -20.50 30.14
C LEU A 333 -5.58 -21.61 30.03
N GLN A 334 -4.31 -21.29 30.27
CA GLN A 334 -3.23 -22.28 30.31
C GLN A 334 -3.50 -23.37 31.35
N GLY A 335 -3.87 -22.99 32.57
CA GLY A 335 -4.23 -23.93 33.64
C GLY A 335 -5.41 -24.82 33.26
N SER A 336 -6.46 -24.25 32.65
CA SER A 336 -7.62 -25.02 32.18
C SER A 336 -7.23 -26.06 31.13
N LEU A 337 -6.38 -25.70 30.16
CA LEU A 337 -5.93 -26.63 29.11
C LEU A 337 -4.95 -27.68 29.64
N ALA A 338 -4.08 -27.32 30.59
CA ALA A 338 -3.12 -28.23 31.21
C ALA A 338 -3.79 -29.28 32.11
N CYS A 339 -4.86 -28.91 32.83
CA CYS A 339 -5.62 -29.81 33.68
C CYS A 339 -6.70 -30.61 32.93
N THR A 340 -6.85 -30.41 31.62
CA THR A 340 -7.81 -31.17 30.82
C THR A 340 -7.26 -32.57 30.56
N ASP A 341 -8.05 -33.59 30.87
CA ASP A 341 -7.81 -34.94 30.38
C ASP A 341 -8.25 -35.05 28.91
N TRP A 342 -7.28 -34.92 28.01
CA TRP A 342 -7.51 -34.98 26.57
C TRP A 342 -7.86 -36.39 26.07
N GLY A 343 -7.55 -37.44 26.85
CA GLY A 343 -7.86 -38.83 26.50
C GLY A 343 -9.36 -39.08 26.36
N VAL A 344 -10.19 -38.33 27.09
CA VAL A 344 -11.66 -38.39 27.02
C VAL A 344 -12.20 -38.06 25.61
N PHE A 345 -11.46 -37.26 24.84
CA PHE A 345 -11.88 -36.84 23.50
C PHE A 345 -11.36 -37.75 22.38
N ALA A 346 -10.64 -38.82 22.72
CA ALA A 346 -10.06 -39.78 21.77
C ALA A 346 -10.59 -41.22 21.93
N PRO A 347 -11.92 -41.49 21.80
CA PRO A 347 -12.40 -42.86 21.72
C PRO A 347 -11.90 -43.58 20.46
N ASP A 348 -11.66 -44.90 20.55
CA ASP A 348 -11.15 -45.75 19.46
C ASP A 348 -12.01 -45.72 18.16
N SER A 349 -13.27 -45.25 18.25
CA SER A 349 -14.23 -45.22 17.15
C SER A 349 -14.43 -43.85 16.48
N VAL A 350 -13.73 -42.78 16.89
CA VAL A 350 -13.97 -41.42 16.38
C VAL A 350 -13.14 -41.14 15.12
N ASN A 351 -13.80 -40.77 14.02
CA ASN A 351 -13.12 -40.35 12.80
C ASN A 351 -12.35 -39.03 13.05
N LEU A 352 -11.16 -38.90 12.45
CA LEU A 352 -10.29 -37.73 12.56
C LEU A 352 -11.01 -36.37 12.34
N ASN A 353 -12.04 -36.31 11.49
CA ASN A 353 -12.86 -35.10 11.31
C ASN A 353 -13.60 -34.68 12.58
N GLU A 354 -14.26 -35.65 13.23
CA GLU A 354 -15.03 -35.43 14.46
C GLU A 354 -14.09 -35.10 15.61
N HIS A 355 -13.00 -35.85 15.75
CA HIS A 355 -11.99 -35.63 16.78
C HIS A 355 -11.41 -34.20 16.72
N ALA A 356 -11.05 -33.74 15.51
CA ALA A 356 -10.56 -32.37 15.32
C ALA A 356 -11.63 -31.29 15.63
N SER A 357 -12.91 -31.57 15.35
CA SER A 357 -14.02 -30.65 15.68
C SER A 357 -14.23 -30.56 17.19
N ILE A 358 -14.28 -31.71 17.88
CA ILE A 358 -14.46 -31.78 19.34
C ILE A 358 -13.35 -31.02 20.07
N ILE A 359 -12.09 -31.26 19.69
CA ILE A 359 -10.94 -30.54 20.27
C ILE A 359 -11.06 -29.02 20.00
N THR A 360 -11.44 -28.63 18.78
CA THR A 360 -11.61 -27.21 18.42
C THR A 360 -12.72 -26.53 19.24
N ASP A 361 -13.85 -27.22 19.42
CA ASP A 361 -14.98 -26.71 20.19
C ASP A 361 -14.66 -26.58 21.68
N TYR A 362 -13.98 -27.58 22.26
CA TYR A 362 -13.54 -27.55 23.65
C TYR A 362 -12.51 -26.43 23.91
N ILE A 363 -11.50 -26.27 23.05
CA ILE A 363 -10.55 -25.16 23.14
C ILE A 363 -11.26 -23.81 23.07
N THR A 364 -12.25 -23.69 22.18
CA THR A 364 -13.05 -22.48 22.03
C THR A 364 -13.89 -22.20 23.28
N PHE A 365 -14.45 -23.24 23.90
CA PHE A 365 -15.17 -23.14 25.17
C PHE A 365 -14.26 -22.65 26.31
N CYS A 366 -13.07 -23.23 26.49
CA CYS A 366 -12.12 -22.78 27.50
C CYS A 366 -11.74 -21.31 27.29
N MET A 367 -11.50 -20.91 26.03
CA MET A 367 -11.20 -19.52 25.67
C MET A 367 -12.37 -18.57 25.96
N ASP A 368 -13.60 -18.93 25.60
CA ASP A 368 -14.79 -18.09 25.81
C ASP A 368 -15.15 -17.94 27.29
N SER A 369 -14.81 -18.95 28.10
CA SER A 369 -15.05 -18.96 29.54
C SER A 369 -14.05 -18.12 30.32
N THR A 370 -12.79 -18.04 29.83
CA THR A 370 -11.69 -17.36 30.53
C THR A 370 -11.41 -15.95 30.01
N ILE A 371 -11.56 -15.69 28.70
CA ILE A 371 -11.15 -14.41 28.09
C ILE A 371 -12.35 -13.46 27.90
N PRO A 372 -12.44 -12.33 28.64
CA PRO A 372 -13.58 -11.42 28.57
C PRO A 372 -13.63 -10.57 27.28
N MET A 373 -14.84 -10.20 26.89
CA MET A 373 -15.14 -9.34 25.72
C MET A 373 -15.40 -7.88 26.13
N LYS A 374 -14.87 -6.92 25.35
CA LYS A 374 -15.05 -5.47 25.57
C LYS A 374 -15.48 -4.75 24.28
N THR A 375 -16.54 -3.95 24.35
CA THR A 375 -17.00 -3.11 23.22
C THR A 375 -16.33 -1.73 23.25
N VAL A 376 -15.77 -1.31 22.12
CA VAL A 376 -15.08 -0.02 21.94
C VAL A 376 -15.68 0.74 20.76
N THR A 377 -16.05 2.01 20.94
CA THR A 377 -16.51 2.89 19.85
C THR A 377 -15.34 3.66 19.25
N VAL A 378 -15.13 3.54 17.94
CA VAL A 378 -14.04 4.16 17.18
C VAL A 378 -14.58 5.32 16.33
N TYR A 379 -14.09 6.54 16.57
CA TYR A 379 -14.47 7.73 15.80
C TYR A 379 -13.41 8.04 14.70
N PRO A 380 -13.81 8.47 13.49
CA PRO A 380 -12.89 8.66 12.35
C PRO A 380 -11.84 9.76 12.57
N ASN A 381 -12.13 10.72 13.44
CA ASN A 381 -11.29 11.88 13.77
C ASN A 381 -10.71 11.81 15.19
N SER A 382 -10.86 10.67 15.89
CA SER A 382 -10.32 10.54 17.23
C SER A 382 -8.80 10.55 17.15
N LYS A 383 -8.20 11.66 17.58
CA LYS A 383 -6.76 11.70 17.81
C LYS A 383 -6.44 10.66 18.90
N PRO A 384 -5.38 9.86 18.72
CA PRO A 384 -5.13 8.70 19.57
C PRO A 384 -4.75 9.06 21.01
N TRP A 385 -4.30 10.30 21.25
CA TRP A 385 -4.04 10.86 22.59
C TRP A 385 -5.27 11.48 23.26
N ILE A 386 -6.47 11.41 22.67
CA ILE A 386 -7.71 11.89 23.32
C ILE A 386 -8.25 10.78 24.22
N THR A 387 -7.85 10.80 25.49
CA THR A 387 -8.26 9.84 26.52
C THR A 387 -9.64 10.16 27.09
N SER A 388 -10.18 9.27 27.92
CA SER A 388 -11.37 9.52 28.76
C SER A 388 -11.18 10.75 29.65
N ASP A 389 -9.97 10.93 30.18
CA ASP A 389 -9.65 11.96 31.16
C ASP A 389 -9.74 13.34 30.51
N ILE A 390 -9.16 13.52 29.32
CA ILE A 390 -9.28 14.76 28.54
C ILE A 390 -10.75 15.07 28.20
N LYS A 391 -11.57 14.05 27.92
CA LYS A 391 -13.01 14.26 27.66
C LYS A 391 -13.74 14.74 28.91
N ASN A 392 -13.38 14.22 30.09
CA ASN A 392 -13.95 14.62 31.36
C ASN A 392 -13.55 16.06 31.72
N THR A 393 -12.27 16.43 31.58
CA THR A 393 -11.77 17.80 31.81
C THR A 393 -12.41 18.81 30.85
N LEU A 394 -12.66 18.41 29.59
CA LEU A 394 -13.39 19.23 28.61
C LEU A 394 -14.87 19.43 28.99
N LYS A 395 -15.52 18.40 29.56
CA LYS A 395 -16.87 18.49 30.10
C LYS A 395 -16.92 19.45 31.29
N ASN A 396 -15.95 19.35 32.21
CA ASN A 396 -15.84 20.25 33.37
C ASN A 396 -15.64 21.72 32.93
N LYS A 397 -14.81 21.97 31.91
CA LYS A 397 -14.67 23.31 31.33
C LYS A 397 -15.98 23.85 30.73
N GLN A 398 -16.77 22.99 30.07
CA GLN A 398 -18.07 23.39 29.53
C GLN A 398 -19.10 23.69 30.62
N ILE A 399 -19.07 22.94 31.72
CA ILE A 399 -19.91 23.21 32.90
C ILE A 399 -19.53 24.56 33.51
N ALA A 400 -18.24 24.81 33.74
CA ALA A 400 -17.74 26.10 34.26
C ALA A 400 -18.08 27.30 33.35
N TYR A 401 -18.03 27.12 32.03
CA TYR A 401 -18.44 28.16 31.07
C TYR A 401 -19.94 28.45 31.15
N ARG A 402 -20.78 27.42 31.35
CA ARG A 402 -22.24 27.58 31.49
C ARG A 402 -22.63 28.21 32.82
N SER A 403 -21.88 27.92 33.89
CA SER A 403 -22.08 28.52 35.21
C SER A 403 -21.49 29.93 35.35
N LYS A 404 -20.87 30.48 34.29
CA LYS A 404 -20.19 31.80 34.26
C LYS A 404 -19.07 31.97 35.30
N ASP A 405 -18.55 30.87 35.85
CA ASP A 405 -17.43 30.93 36.78
C ASP A 405 -16.10 31.04 36.00
N ILE A 406 -15.58 32.26 35.97
CA ILE A 406 -14.36 32.62 35.24
C ILE A 406 -13.13 31.91 35.82
N HIS A 407 -13.08 31.68 37.14
CA HIS A 407 -11.92 31.12 37.81
C HIS A 407 -11.81 29.61 37.57
N THR A 408 -12.89 28.84 37.78
CA THR A 408 -12.90 27.41 37.41
C THR A 408 -12.76 27.20 35.91
N MET A 409 -13.30 28.08 35.06
CA MET A 409 -13.09 27.99 33.61
C MET A 409 -11.61 28.15 33.23
N LYS A 410 -10.89 29.11 33.83
CA LYS A 410 -9.44 29.31 33.61
C LYS A 410 -8.63 28.11 34.11
N ASN A 411 -8.95 27.58 35.29
CA ASN A 411 -8.26 26.41 35.85
C ASN A 411 -8.51 25.14 35.03
N ALA A 412 -9.76 24.85 34.68
CA ALA A 412 -10.10 23.75 33.78
C ALA A 412 -9.46 23.92 32.40
N HIS A 413 -9.27 25.16 31.92
CA HIS A 413 -8.55 25.41 30.68
C HIS A 413 -7.05 25.10 30.78
N ARG A 414 -6.38 25.54 31.85
CA ARG A 414 -4.97 25.23 32.11
C ARG A 414 -4.77 23.72 32.26
N GLN A 415 -5.57 23.07 33.09
CA GLN A 415 -5.55 21.61 33.28
C GLN A 415 -5.75 20.87 31.95
N LEU A 416 -6.73 21.29 31.15
CA LEU A 416 -6.96 20.70 29.82
C LEU A 416 -5.73 20.85 28.90
N GLN A 417 -5.04 21.99 28.90
CA GLN A 417 -3.83 22.17 28.09
C GLN A 417 -2.66 21.30 28.59
N THR A 418 -2.49 21.18 29.91
CA THR A 418 -1.49 20.32 30.53
C THR A 418 -1.74 18.85 30.20
N GLU A 419 -2.97 18.36 30.40
CA GLU A 419 -3.36 16.99 30.09
C GLU A 419 -3.22 16.66 28.60
N ILE A 420 -3.60 17.58 27.71
CA ILE A 420 -3.40 17.40 26.26
C ILE A 420 -1.89 17.31 25.93
N SER A 421 -1.06 18.14 26.57
CA SER A 421 0.39 18.11 26.36
C SER A 421 1.02 16.82 26.87
N GLN A 422 0.67 16.38 28.08
CA GLN A 422 1.13 15.11 28.66
C GLN A 422 0.64 13.90 27.85
N ALA A 423 -0.62 13.89 27.41
CA ALA A 423 -1.14 12.78 26.61
C ALA A 423 -0.47 12.69 25.23
N LYS A 424 -0.13 13.83 24.62
CA LYS A 424 0.69 13.86 23.40
C LYS A 424 2.09 13.31 23.66
N GLN A 425 2.71 13.69 24.79
CA GLN A 425 4.03 13.22 25.20
C GLN A 425 4.05 11.71 25.45
N ARG A 426 3.13 11.17 26.26
CA ARG A 426 2.99 9.71 26.49
C ARG A 426 2.73 8.94 25.19
N TYR A 427 1.89 9.51 24.32
CA TYR A 427 1.63 8.88 23.02
C TYR A 427 2.86 8.90 22.10
N ARG A 428 3.64 9.99 22.12
CA ARG A 428 4.92 10.09 21.43
C ARG A 428 5.89 9.04 21.96
N GLU A 429 6.09 8.94 23.27
CA GLU A 429 6.94 7.94 23.92
C GLU A 429 6.51 6.51 23.58
N LYS A 430 5.19 6.25 23.55
CA LYS A 430 4.65 4.96 23.12
C LYS A 430 5.05 4.64 21.68
N VAL A 431 4.84 5.58 20.75
CA VAL A 431 5.23 5.40 19.35
C VAL A 431 6.75 5.22 19.24
N GLU A 432 7.52 5.98 20.00
CA GLU A 432 8.99 5.87 20.09
C GLU A 432 9.45 4.49 20.58
N ASN A 433 8.80 3.96 21.62
CA ASN A 433 9.07 2.62 22.15
C ASN A 433 8.70 1.53 21.13
N GLU A 434 7.55 1.64 20.46
CA GLU A 434 7.16 0.68 19.41
C GLU A 434 8.17 0.61 18.26
N PHE A 435 8.79 1.75 17.91
CA PHE A 435 9.87 1.77 16.92
C PHE A 435 11.19 1.21 17.45
N SER A 436 11.55 1.50 18.70
CA SER A 436 12.74 0.95 19.34
C SER A 436 12.67 -0.57 19.47
N CYS A 437 11.48 -1.13 19.72
CA CYS A 437 11.23 -2.58 19.78
C CYS A 437 11.04 -3.24 18.39
N MET A 438 11.43 -2.58 17.29
CA MET A 438 11.25 -3.03 15.90
C MET A 438 9.80 -3.38 15.49
N ASN A 439 8.79 -2.92 16.23
CA ASN A 439 7.38 -3.11 15.90
C ASN A 439 6.90 -2.04 14.91
N THR A 440 7.61 -1.94 13.79
CA THR A 440 7.39 -0.95 12.72
C THR A 440 5.95 -0.96 12.21
N LYS A 441 5.29 -2.12 12.16
CA LYS A 441 3.89 -2.23 11.72
C LYS A 441 2.91 -1.44 12.60
N GLN A 442 2.97 -1.63 13.92
CA GLN A 442 2.08 -0.90 14.84
C GLN A 442 2.41 0.59 14.83
N ALA A 443 3.70 0.90 14.86
CA ALA A 443 4.17 2.26 14.79
C ALA A 443 3.68 2.95 13.49
N PHE A 444 3.74 2.29 12.33
CA PHE A 444 3.15 2.79 11.08
C PHE A 444 1.62 2.91 11.10
N ALA A 445 0.91 2.04 11.81
CA ALA A 445 -0.53 2.16 11.99
C ALA A 445 -0.88 3.41 12.83
N HIS A 446 -0.09 3.67 13.88
CA HIS A 446 -0.15 4.90 14.65
C HIS A 446 0.17 6.13 13.79
N LEU A 447 1.16 6.05 12.90
CA LEU A 447 1.48 7.10 11.93
C LEU A 447 0.39 7.37 10.89
N LYS A 448 -0.25 6.31 10.36
CA LYS A 448 -1.40 6.46 9.44
C LYS A 448 -2.59 7.13 10.12
N LYS A 449 -2.86 6.77 11.39
CA LYS A 449 -3.87 7.45 12.22
C LYS A 449 -3.52 8.93 12.45
N MET A 450 -2.26 9.25 12.70
CA MET A 450 -1.80 10.64 12.88
C MET A 450 -1.86 11.48 11.61
N SER A 451 -1.50 10.90 10.46
CA SER A 451 -1.46 11.60 9.17
C SER A 451 -2.82 11.74 8.48
N GLY A 452 -3.89 11.15 9.03
CA GLY A 452 -5.24 11.19 8.45
C GLY A 452 -5.37 10.45 7.12
N ARG A 453 -4.34 9.71 6.69
CA ARG A 453 -4.29 8.97 5.43
C ARG A 453 -4.97 7.62 5.61
N LEU A 454 -6.30 7.64 5.55
CA LEU A 454 -7.10 6.42 5.38
C LEU A 454 -7.02 6.02 3.91
N ASP A 455 -6.20 5.01 3.59
CA ASP A 455 -6.25 4.35 2.29
C ASP A 455 -7.65 3.72 2.16
N ARG A 456 -8.56 4.37 1.42
CA ARG A 456 -9.88 3.83 1.12
C ARG A 456 -9.80 3.05 -0.18
N LEU A 457 -9.34 1.80 -0.11
CA LEU A 457 -9.78 0.78 -1.04
C LEU A 457 -11.12 0.28 -0.50
N SER A 458 -12.20 1.00 -0.79
CA SER A 458 -13.55 0.59 -0.40
C SER A 458 -14.15 -0.30 -1.49
N VAL A 459 -14.72 -1.44 -1.08
CA VAL A 459 -15.61 -2.23 -1.94
C VAL A 459 -16.76 -1.30 -2.40
N PRO A 460 -17.16 -1.32 -3.68
CA PRO A 460 -18.29 -0.55 -4.16
C PRO A 460 -19.53 -0.81 -3.29
N SER A 461 -20.30 0.23 -2.99
CA SER A 461 -21.62 0.06 -2.37
C SER A 461 -22.55 -0.59 -3.38
N THR A 462 -22.64 -1.92 -3.35
CA THR A 462 -23.61 -2.70 -4.13
C THR A 462 -25.00 -2.58 -3.51
N THR A 463 -26.04 -2.58 -4.34
CA THR A 463 -27.45 -2.63 -3.94
C THR A 463 -27.85 -3.99 -3.37
N ASP A 464 -27.11 -5.07 -3.71
CA ASP A 464 -27.28 -6.42 -3.17
C ASP A 464 -25.91 -7.05 -2.84
N PRO A 465 -25.49 -7.04 -1.57
CA PRO A 465 -24.23 -7.64 -1.15
C PRO A 465 -24.21 -9.17 -1.18
N LEU A 466 -25.36 -9.85 -1.04
CA LEU A 466 -25.41 -11.31 -1.02
C LEU A 466 -25.25 -11.88 -2.43
N LYS A 467 -25.96 -11.31 -3.41
CA LYS A 467 -25.77 -11.66 -4.82
C LYS A 467 -24.33 -11.42 -5.25
N PHE A 468 -23.78 -10.25 -4.92
CA PHE A 468 -22.38 -9.93 -5.23
C PHE A 468 -21.37 -10.91 -4.60
N ALA A 469 -21.58 -11.31 -3.34
CA ALA A 469 -20.74 -12.32 -2.71
C ALA A 469 -20.87 -13.70 -3.39
N SER A 470 -22.06 -14.07 -3.83
CA SER A 470 -22.34 -15.33 -4.52
C SER A 470 -21.74 -15.36 -5.92
N ASP A 471 -21.89 -14.29 -6.70
CA ASP A 471 -21.28 -14.11 -8.02
C ASP A 471 -19.74 -14.19 -7.93
N LEU A 472 -19.16 -13.59 -6.89
CA LEU A 472 -17.72 -13.72 -6.61
C LEU A 472 -17.34 -15.16 -6.26
N ASN A 473 -18.14 -15.87 -5.47
CA ASN A 473 -17.84 -17.25 -5.09
C ASN A 473 -17.85 -18.18 -6.30
N LEU A 474 -18.88 -18.06 -7.16
CA LEU A 474 -18.96 -18.76 -8.44
C LEU A 474 -17.78 -18.39 -9.35
N PHE A 475 -17.48 -17.10 -9.47
CA PHE A 475 -16.36 -16.63 -10.28
C PHE A 475 -15.03 -17.23 -9.79
N TYR A 476 -14.76 -17.27 -8.49
CA TYR A 476 -13.52 -17.85 -7.98
C TYR A 476 -13.45 -19.37 -8.13
N ASN A 477 -14.59 -20.06 -8.15
CA ASN A 477 -14.68 -21.51 -8.35
C ASN A 477 -14.83 -21.96 -9.82
N ARG A 478 -14.89 -21.02 -10.78
CA ARG A 478 -15.20 -21.31 -12.20
C ARG A 478 -14.28 -22.30 -12.92
N PHE A 479 -13.09 -22.58 -12.39
CA PHE A 479 -12.15 -23.53 -12.98
C PHE A 479 -12.43 -24.98 -12.58
N ASP A 480 -13.26 -25.18 -11.56
CA ASP A 480 -13.72 -26.48 -11.11
C ASP A 480 -14.88 -26.95 -12.01
N SER A 481 -14.53 -27.32 -13.24
CA SER A 481 -15.47 -27.60 -14.32
C SER A 481 -15.50 -29.06 -14.77
N HIS A 482 -14.42 -29.79 -14.52
CA HIS A 482 -14.25 -31.18 -14.92
C HIS A 482 -13.88 -32.02 -13.70
N ASP A 483 -14.46 -33.20 -13.58
CA ASP A 483 -14.13 -34.16 -12.53
C ASP A 483 -13.04 -35.11 -13.05
N PHE A 484 -11.91 -35.13 -12.37
CA PHE A 484 -10.74 -35.97 -12.67
C PHE A 484 -10.47 -36.98 -11.55
N SER A 485 -11.51 -37.35 -10.80
CA SER A 485 -11.31 -38.17 -9.59
C SER A 485 -10.84 -39.59 -9.93
N ILE A 486 -11.33 -40.19 -11.03
CA ILE A 486 -10.92 -41.52 -11.50
C ILE A 486 -9.43 -41.52 -11.91
N GLU A 487 -8.98 -40.49 -12.62
CA GLU A 487 -7.59 -40.34 -13.03
C GLU A 487 -6.68 -40.14 -11.81
N CYS A 488 -7.12 -39.36 -10.82
CA CYS A 488 -6.38 -39.20 -9.57
C CYS A 488 -6.22 -40.54 -8.84
N GLU A 489 -7.29 -41.32 -8.71
CA GLU A 489 -7.26 -42.63 -8.06
C GLU A 489 -6.32 -43.59 -8.81
N SER A 490 -6.40 -43.61 -10.13
CA SER A 490 -5.53 -44.45 -10.98
C SER A 490 -4.05 -44.07 -10.83
N LEU A 491 -3.72 -42.78 -10.80
CA LEU A 491 -2.35 -42.30 -10.60
C LEU A 491 -1.81 -42.62 -9.20
N LEU A 492 -2.64 -42.52 -8.17
CA LEU A 492 -2.24 -42.88 -6.81
C LEU A 492 -2.03 -44.39 -6.68
N ALA A 493 -2.89 -45.20 -7.29
CA ALA A 493 -2.78 -46.66 -7.30
C ALA A 493 -1.55 -47.16 -8.09
N ALA A 494 -1.14 -46.45 -9.14
CA ALA A 494 0.06 -46.75 -9.91
C ALA A 494 1.37 -46.37 -9.18
N GLY A 495 1.30 -45.48 -8.18
CA GLY A 495 2.46 -45.06 -7.40
C GLY A 495 2.81 -46.04 -6.25
N PRO A 496 3.95 -45.83 -5.57
CA PRO A 496 4.26 -46.57 -4.34
C PRO A 496 3.18 -46.34 -3.28
N LEU A 497 2.84 -47.38 -2.51
CA LEU A 497 1.90 -47.24 -1.40
C LEU A 497 2.52 -46.40 -0.26
N PRO A 498 1.73 -45.57 0.44
CA PRO A 498 2.19 -44.88 1.64
C PRO A 498 2.61 -45.88 2.72
N VAL A 499 3.82 -45.72 3.26
CA VAL A 499 4.28 -46.48 4.43
C VAL A 499 3.97 -45.66 5.69
N PRO A 500 3.14 -46.17 6.63
CA PRO A 500 2.85 -45.47 7.87
C PRO A 500 4.12 -45.21 8.70
N GLY A 501 4.23 -44.03 9.30
CA GLY A 501 5.37 -43.68 10.16
C GLY A 501 6.65 -43.21 9.45
N ASP A 502 6.69 -43.16 8.11
CA ASP A 502 7.86 -42.66 7.35
C ASP A 502 8.14 -41.16 7.57
N ILE A 503 7.15 -40.44 8.11
CA ILE A 503 7.22 -38.99 8.37
C ILE A 503 7.02 -38.74 9.86
N ASP A 504 8.11 -38.42 10.54
CA ASP A 504 8.08 -38.11 11.96
C ASP A 504 7.74 -36.63 12.20
N ILE A 505 6.72 -36.40 13.03
CA ILE A 505 6.30 -35.08 13.50
C ILE A 505 6.32 -35.11 15.02
N SER A 506 7.33 -34.50 15.62
CA SER A 506 7.48 -34.49 17.07
C SER A 506 6.59 -33.43 17.75
N THR A 507 6.26 -33.66 19.01
CA THR A 507 5.53 -32.68 19.84
C THR A 507 6.30 -31.36 19.98
N VAL A 508 7.63 -31.44 19.96
CA VAL A 508 8.53 -30.28 20.00
C VAL A 508 8.37 -29.44 18.73
N ASP A 509 8.24 -30.08 17.56
CA ASP A 509 8.04 -29.38 16.29
C ASP A 509 6.71 -28.62 16.27
N VAL A 510 5.61 -29.28 16.70
CA VAL A 510 4.29 -28.65 16.80
C VAL A 510 4.30 -27.46 17.75
N THR A 511 4.85 -27.66 18.96
CA THR A 511 5.00 -26.61 19.98
C THR A 511 5.80 -25.42 19.44
N ASN A 512 6.91 -25.69 18.74
CA ASN A 512 7.76 -24.66 18.16
C ASN A 512 7.06 -23.89 17.03
N GLN A 513 6.24 -24.57 16.21
CA GLN A 513 5.42 -23.88 15.19
C GLN A 513 4.35 -22.99 15.82
N PHE A 514 3.71 -23.46 16.89
CA PHE A 514 2.71 -22.68 17.64
C PHE A 514 3.32 -21.43 18.29
N LYS A 515 4.50 -21.53 18.93
CA LYS A 515 5.25 -20.38 19.48
C LYS A 515 5.59 -19.31 18.42
N LYS A 516 5.80 -19.73 17.17
CA LYS A 516 6.09 -18.83 16.02
C LYS A 516 4.84 -18.14 15.46
N CYS A 517 3.63 -18.47 15.93
CA CYS A 517 2.39 -17.86 15.47
C CYS A 517 2.36 -16.35 15.72
N LYS A 518 1.73 -15.63 14.79
CA LYS A 518 1.52 -14.18 14.93
C LYS A 518 0.21 -13.93 15.67
N ALA A 519 0.31 -13.48 16.92
CA ALA A 519 -0.83 -13.29 17.83
C ALA A 519 -2.01 -12.50 17.23
N ASN A 520 -1.71 -11.47 16.45
CA ASN A 520 -2.71 -10.57 15.91
C ASN A 520 -3.28 -11.01 14.55
N LYS A 521 -3.02 -12.25 14.08
CA LYS A 521 -3.62 -12.73 12.83
C LYS A 521 -5.09 -13.08 13.03
N ALA A 522 -5.91 -12.74 12.03
CA ALA A 522 -7.31 -13.13 12.06
C ALA A 522 -7.44 -14.67 11.96
N PRO A 523 -8.33 -15.27 12.77
CA PRO A 523 -8.56 -16.70 12.75
C PRO A 523 -9.22 -17.15 11.44
N GLY A 524 -9.13 -18.44 11.16
CA GLY A 524 -9.88 -19.09 10.10
C GLY A 524 -11.33 -19.37 10.54
N PRO A 525 -12.05 -20.21 9.78
CA PRO A 525 -13.41 -20.64 10.11
C PRO A 525 -13.50 -21.46 11.41
N ASP A 526 -12.38 -22.07 11.82
CA ASP A 526 -12.19 -22.78 13.10
C ASP A 526 -12.24 -21.86 14.33
N GLY A 527 -12.15 -20.53 14.16
CA GLY A 527 -12.25 -19.57 15.25
C GLY A 527 -11.01 -19.50 16.17
N ILE A 528 -10.04 -20.41 16.02
CA ILE A 528 -8.82 -20.48 16.83
C ILE A 528 -7.89 -19.30 16.49
N PRO A 529 -7.66 -18.35 17.43
CA PRO A 529 -6.80 -17.21 17.17
C PRO A 529 -5.32 -17.58 17.32
N GLY A 530 -4.45 -16.96 16.51
CA GLY A 530 -3.01 -17.22 16.57
C GLY A 530 -2.35 -16.77 17.88
N ARG A 531 -3.04 -15.96 18.70
CA ARG A 531 -2.61 -15.62 20.06
C ARG A 531 -2.76 -16.82 21.00
N LEU A 532 -3.89 -17.54 20.93
CA LEU A 532 -4.14 -18.73 21.75
C LEU A 532 -3.08 -19.80 21.48
N LEU A 533 -2.83 -20.11 20.20
CA LEU A 533 -1.78 -21.07 19.83
C LEU A 533 -0.40 -20.64 20.34
N LYS A 534 -0.10 -19.34 20.32
CA LYS A 534 1.21 -18.84 20.77
C LYS A 534 1.38 -18.90 22.29
N GLU A 535 0.37 -18.46 23.03
CA GLU A 535 0.42 -18.35 24.50
C GLU A 535 0.23 -19.71 25.16
N CYS A 536 -0.59 -20.59 24.60
CA CYS A 536 -0.86 -21.95 25.09
C CYS A 536 -0.11 -23.03 24.28
N ALA A 537 1.06 -22.69 23.73
CA ALA A 537 1.77 -23.58 22.81
C ALA A 537 2.26 -24.88 23.46
N ILE A 538 2.60 -24.82 24.76
CA ILE A 538 3.15 -25.95 25.51
C ILE A 538 2.03 -26.96 25.80
N GLU A 539 0.86 -26.45 26.15
CA GLU A 539 -0.33 -27.23 26.50
C GLU A 539 -0.95 -27.84 25.23
N LEU A 540 -0.99 -27.10 24.12
CA LEU A 540 -1.64 -27.54 22.88
C LEU A 540 -0.74 -28.38 21.97
N GLY A 541 0.59 -28.29 22.11
CA GLY A 541 1.53 -29.08 21.32
C GLY A 541 1.26 -30.60 21.40
N PRO A 542 1.21 -31.18 22.61
CA PRO A 542 0.88 -32.60 22.83
C PRO A 542 -0.52 -33.00 22.36
N VAL A 543 -1.45 -32.06 22.27
CA VAL A 543 -2.85 -32.32 21.86
C VAL A 543 -2.95 -32.42 20.33
N PHE A 544 -2.29 -31.51 19.60
CA PHE A 544 -2.36 -31.49 18.14
C PHE A 544 -1.38 -32.44 17.46
N GLN A 545 -0.29 -32.85 18.13
CA GLN A 545 0.69 -33.77 17.52
C GLN A 545 0.07 -35.12 17.12
N PRO A 546 -0.72 -35.82 17.96
CA PRO A 546 -1.34 -37.08 17.58
C PRO A 546 -2.29 -36.92 16.39
N LEU A 547 -3.06 -35.82 16.34
CA LEU A 547 -3.93 -35.51 15.20
C LEU A 547 -3.15 -35.31 13.91
N PHE A 548 -2.01 -34.60 13.97
CA PHE A 548 -1.15 -34.40 12.80
C PHE A 548 -0.52 -35.69 12.33
N LYS A 549 -0.03 -36.52 13.27
CA LYS A 549 0.52 -37.84 12.95
C LYS A 549 -0.54 -38.74 12.32
N GLN A 550 -1.71 -38.88 12.93
CA GLN A 550 -2.82 -39.65 12.38
C GLN A 550 -3.23 -39.13 11.00
N SER A 551 -3.33 -37.81 10.82
CA SER A 551 -3.62 -37.18 9.51
C SER A 551 -2.60 -37.54 8.44
N MET A 552 -1.32 -37.62 8.80
CA MET A 552 -0.24 -38.04 7.90
C MET A 552 -0.31 -39.54 7.57
N ASP A 553 -0.47 -40.38 8.58
CA ASP A 553 -0.46 -41.84 8.44
C ASP A 553 -1.62 -42.32 7.56
N ILE A 554 -2.81 -41.70 7.67
CA ILE A 554 -3.99 -42.07 6.85
C ILE A 554 -4.16 -41.21 5.59
N GLY A 555 -3.38 -40.13 5.43
CA GLY A 555 -3.49 -39.21 4.30
C GLY A 555 -4.78 -38.37 4.25
N VAL A 556 -5.47 -38.16 5.38
CA VAL A 556 -6.74 -37.40 5.46
C VAL A 556 -6.58 -36.15 6.31
N ILE A 557 -7.12 -35.03 5.84
CA ILE A 557 -7.10 -33.75 6.57
C ILE A 557 -8.53 -33.39 7.03
N PRO A 558 -8.72 -33.04 8.31
CA PRO A 558 -9.98 -32.54 8.83
C PRO A 558 -10.60 -31.42 7.99
N THR A 559 -11.90 -31.53 7.73
CA THR A 559 -12.66 -30.57 6.92
C THR A 559 -12.65 -29.17 7.52
N ILE A 560 -12.69 -29.05 8.86
CA ILE A 560 -12.60 -27.77 9.57
C ILE A 560 -11.27 -27.03 9.29
N TRP A 561 -10.19 -27.76 9.02
CA TRP A 561 -8.88 -27.20 8.68
C TRP A 561 -8.76 -26.82 7.19
N LYS A 562 -9.50 -27.51 6.31
CA LYS A 562 -9.59 -27.19 4.87
C LYS A 562 -10.58 -26.08 4.53
N THR A 563 -11.55 -25.83 5.41
CA THR A 563 -12.58 -24.82 5.19
C THR A 563 -11.99 -23.41 5.14
N SER A 564 -12.47 -22.57 4.21
CA SER A 564 -11.98 -21.21 4.05
C SER A 564 -13.08 -20.16 3.89
N VAL A 565 -12.81 -18.95 4.39
CA VAL A 565 -13.62 -17.76 4.13
C VAL A 565 -12.83 -16.82 3.23
N VAL A 566 -13.28 -16.64 2.00
CA VAL A 566 -12.64 -15.79 0.99
C VAL A 566 -13.09 -14.35 1.18
N VAL A 567 -12.14 -13.46 1.44
CA VAL A 567 -12.37 -12.01 1.53
C VAL A 567 -11.89 -11.35 0.23
N PRO A 568 -12.78 -10.73 -0.57
CA PRO A 568 -12.40 -10.09 -1.82
C PRO A 568 -11.70 -8.76 -1.55
N VAL A 569 -10.43 -8.65 -1.97
CA VAL A 569 -9.62 -7.44 -1.80
C VAL A 569 -9.48 -6.69 -3.12
N PRO A 570 -9.89 -5.41 -3.22
CA PRO A 570 -9.73 -4.62 -4.44
C PRO A 570 -8.26 -4.48 -4.87
N LYS A 571 -7.97 -4.76 -6.15
CA LYS A 571 -6.66 -4.53 -6.77
C LYS A 571 -6.41 -3.05 -7.07
N MET A 572 -7.48 -2.28 -7.21
CA MET A 572 -7.47 -0.86 -7.60
C MET A 572 -8.54 -0.06 -6.85
N SER A 573 -8.47 1.27 -6.95
CA SER A 573 -9.33 2.19 -6.19
C SER A 573 -10.80 2.16 -6.61
N LEU A 574 -11.10 1.80 -7.86
CA LEU A 574 -12.45 1.77 -8.41
C LEU A 574 -12.63 0.46 -9.20
N PRO A 575 -12.90 -0.68 -8.53
CA PRO A 575 -13.12 -1.94 -9.20
C PRO A 575 -14.52 -1.95 -9.87
N SER A 576 -14.57 -2.18 -11.19
CA SER A 576 -15.81 -2.39 -11.96
C SER A 576 -16.15 -3.86 -12.18
N GLU A 577 -15.16 -4.69 -12.48
CA GLU A 577 -15.30 -6.12 -12.77
C GLU A 577 -14.91 -7.05 -11.60
N LEU A 578 -15.38 -8.30 -11.63
CA LEU A 578 -15.06 -9.33 -10.62
C LEU A 578 -13.56 -9.66 -10.59
N ASN A 579 -12.87 -9.61 -11.74
CA ASN A 579 -11.43 -9.86 -11.87
C ASN A 579 -10.57 -8.79 -11.16
N HIS A 580 -11.15 -7.64 -10.80
CA HIS A 580 -10.49 -6.56 -10.06
C HIS A 580 -10.39 -6.86 -8.56
N PHE A 581 -10.96 -7.96 -8.09
CA PHE A 581 -10.83 -8.43 -6.72
C PHE A 581 -9.83 -9.58 -6.64
N ARG A 582 -9.09 -9.66 -5.53
CA ARG A 582 -8.27 -10.81 -5.17
C ARG A 582 -9.03 -11.67 -4.16
N PRO A 583 -9.19 -12.98 -4.39
CA PRO A 583 -9.74 -13.87 -3.39
C PRO A 583 -8.68 -14.13 -2.31
N VAL A 584 -8.80 -13.53 -1.12
CA VAL A 584 -7.89 -13.86 -0.01
C VAL A 584 -8.57 -14.86 0.91
N ALA A 585 -8.07 -16.09 0.94
CA ALA A 585 -8.62 -17.16 1.76
C ALA A 585 -8.14 -17.03 3.23
N LEU A 586 -9.10 -16.86 4.14
CA LEU A 586 -8.89 -17.05 5.57
C LEU A 586 -9.04 -18.53 5.88
N THR A 587 -7.91 -19.22 6.02
CA THR A 587 -7.81 -20.63 6.45
C THR A 587 -7.37 -20.75 7.91
N SER A 588 -7.66 -21.90 8.51
CA SER A 588 -7.25 -22.27 9.87
C SER A 588 -5.77 -21.94 10.14
N ILE A 589 -5.50 -21.41 11.33
CA ILE A 589 -4.10 -21.15 11.74
C ILE A 589 -3.41 -22.46 12.13
N VAL A 590 -4.15 -23.41 12.69
CA VAL A 590 -3.68 -24.78 12.95
C VAL A 590 -3.23 -25.44 11.63
N MET A 591 -4.06 -25.37 10.59
CA MET A 591 -3.70 -25.88 9.25
C MET A 591 -2.41 -25.25 8.73
N LYS A 592 -2.24 -23.93 8.88
CA LYS A 592 -1.01 -23.23 8.45
C LYS A 592 0.23 -23.65 9.22
N CYS A 593 0.09 -24.09 10.47
CA CYS A 593 1.20 -24.68 11.23
C CYS A 593 1.54 -26.06 10.69
N PHE A 594 0.52 -26.87 10.41
CA PHE A 594 0.71 -28.19 9.81
C PHE A 594 1.36 -28.13 8.43
N GLU A 595 0.87 -27.25 7.54
CA GLU A 595 1.47 -27.00 6.22
C GLU A 595 2.97 -26.64 6.29
N ARG A 596 3.43 -25.95 7.35
CA ARG A 596 4.85 -25.61 7.52
C ARG A 596 5.69 -26.84 7.87
N LEU A 597 5.15 -27.74 8.67
CA LEU A 597 5.79 -29.01 9.01
C LEU A 597 5.89 -29.88 7.74
N ILE A 598 4.80 -29.99 6.99
CA ILE A 598 4.80 -30.75 5.73
C ILE A 598 5.78 -30.15 4.72
N LEU A 599 5.85 -28.83 4.60
CA LEU A 599 6.82 -28.19 3.73
C LEU A 599 8.28 -28.52 4.10
N SER A 600 8.62 -28.66 5.38
CA SER A 600 9.98 -29.07 5.78
C SER A 600 10.32 -30.51 5.38
N HIS A 601 9.32 -31.38 5.19
CA HIS A 601 9.54 -32.73 4.68
C HIS A 601 9.56 -32.79 3.16
N ILE A 602 8.75 -32.01 2.44
CA ILE A 602 8.76 -32.02 0.95
C ILE A 602 10.04 -31.38 0.39
N LEU A 603 10.51 -30.27 1.00
CA LEU A 603 11.57 -29.44 0.42
C LEU A 603 12.88 -30.20 0.12
N PRO A 604 13.41 -31.06 1.01
CA PRO A 604 14.65 -31.80 0.76
C PRO A 604 14.61 -32.71 -0.48
N HIS A 605 13.46 -33.30 -0.81
CA HIS A 605 13.34 -34.22 -1.96
C HIS A 605 13.41 -33.52 -3.31
N VAL A 606 12.88 -32.28 -3.39
CA VAL A 606 12.68 -31.60 -4.67
C VAL A 606 13.73 -30.54 -4.97
N GLN A 607 14.47 -30.06 -3.96
CA GLN A 607 15.30 -28.85 -4.08
C GLN A 607 16.41 -28.94 -5.14
N SER A 608 17.04 -30.11 -5.31
CA SER A 608 18.10 -30.33 -6.32
C SER A 608 17.57 -30.38 -7.75
N GLN A 609 16.28 -30.72 -7.93
CA GLN A 609 15.63 -30.89 -9.22
C GLN A 609 14.90 -29.62 -9.70
N LEU A 610 14.90 -28.55 -8.89
CA LEU A 610 14.28 -27.28 -9.27
C LEU A 610 15.09 -26.57 -10.35
N ASP A 611 14.40 -26.02 -11.35
CA ASP A 611 15.01 -25.19 -12.39
C ASP A 611 15.82 -24.03 -11.75
N PRO A 612 17.12 -23.87 -12.09
CA PRO A 612 17.95 -22.74 -11.67
C PRO A 612 17.32 -21.36 -11.96
N TYR A 613 16.48 -21.25 -12.99
CA TYR A 613 15.81 -20.01 -13.37
C TYR A 613 14.43 -19.79 -12.74
N GLN A 614 14.03 -20.68 -11.81
CA GLN A 614 12.93 -20.44 -10.88
C GLN A 614 13.48 -19.80 -9.60
N PHE A 615 13.20 -18.51 -9.39
CA PHE A 615 13.75 -17.75 -8.27
C PHE A 615 12.80 -17.64 -7.08
N ALA A 616 11.49 -17.83 -7.28
CA ALA A 616 10.53 -17.73 -6.19
C ALA A 616 10.61 -18.94 -5.25
N TYR A 617 10.37 -18.68 -3.97
CA TYR A 617 10.31 -19.71 -2.90
C TYR A 617 11.59 -20.53 -2.70
N ARG A 618 12.71 -20.10 -3.29
CA ARG A 618 14.03 -20.65 -3.00
C ARG A 618 14.73 -19.84 -1.93
N SER A 619 15.47 -20.54 -1.07
CA SER A 619 16.33 -19.90 -0.08
C SER A 619 17.39 -19.05 -0.80
N ARG A 620 17.70 -17.87 -0.25
CA ARG A 620 18.73 -16.95 -0.77
C ARG A 620 18.53 -16.42 -2.20
N ARG A 621 17.37 -16.66 -2.83
CA ARG A 621 16.98 -16.09 -4.14
C ARG A 621 15.97 -14.96 -3.98
N GLY A 622 16.16 -13.88 -4.72
CA GLY A 622 15.33 -12.68 -4.70
C GLY A 622 14.86 -12.24 -6.09
N THR A 623 14.05 -11.19 -6.12
CA THR A 623 13.61 -10.59 -7.40
C THR A 623 14.75 -9.93 -8.16
N ASP A 624 15.75 -9.44 -7.42
CA ASP A 624 16.98 -8.89 -7.95
C ASP A 624 17.79 -9.95 -8.70
N ASP A 625 17.84 -11.19 -8.23
CA ASP A 625 18.52 -12.29 -8.93
C ASP A 625 17.85 -12.60 -10.28
N ALA A 626 16.51 -12.70 -10.29
CA ALA A 626 15.75 -12.94 -11.51
C ALA A 626 15.97 -11.82 -12.56
N ILE A 627 15.90 -10.55 -12.13
CA ILE A 627 16.13 -9.41 -13.02
C ILE A 627 17.60 -9.37 -13.47
N ALA A 628 18.56 -9.61 -12.58
CA ALA A 628 19.98 -9.61 -12.91
C ALA A 628 20.33 -10.70 -13.93
N CYS A 629 19.77 -11.91 -13.79
CA CYS A 629 19.96 -13.00 -14.76
C CYS A 629 19.37 -12.65 -16.13
N LEU A 630 18.13 -12.14 -16.15
CA LEU A 630 17.46 -11.71 -17.38
C LEU A 630 18.28 -10.63 -18.10
N LEU A 631 18.67 -9.57 -17.38
CA LEU A 631 19.42 -8.45 -17.94
C LEU A 631 20.82 -8.87 -18.37
N HIS A 632 21.49 -9.76 -17.64
CA HIS A 632 22.85 -10.20 -18.00
C HIS A 632 22.87 -10.89 -19.37
N LYS A 633 22.01 -11.90 -19.59
CA LYS A 633 21.90 -12.59 -20.88
C LYS A 633 21.50 -11.63 -22.01
N LEU A 634 20.54 -10.75 -21.73
CA LEU A 634 20.12 -9.71 -22.67
C LEU A 634 21.31 -8.83 -23.08
N PHE A 635 22.05 -8.28 -22.11
CA PHE A 635 23.17 -7.38 -22.39
C PHE A 635 24.29 -8.08 -23.15
N GLU A 636 24.64 -9.30 -22.75
CA GLU A 636 25.66 -10.12 -23.41
C GLU A 636 25.32 -10.35 -24.90
N HIS A 637 24.07 -10.71 -25.20
CA HIS A 637 23.63 -10.99 -26.58
C HIS A 637 23.67 -9.76 -27.50
N ILE A 638 23.25 -8.60 -27.00
CA ILE A 638 23.19 -7.36 -27.78
C ILE A 638 24.55 -6.64 -27.92
N GLU A 639 25.64 -7.20 -27.39
CA GLU A 639 27.01 -6.73 -27.67
C GLU A 639 27.46 -7.01 -29.10
N THR A 640 26.84 -8.00 -29.74
CA THR A 640 27.14 -8.39 -31.13
C THR A 640 26.31 -7.54 -32.09
N ALA A 641 26.97 -6.91 -33.05
CA ALA A 641 26.30 -6.08 -34.05
C ALA A 641 25.33 -6.94 -34.89
N GLY A 642 24.14 -6.41 -35.15
CA GLY A 642 23.08 -7.15 -35.87
C GLY A 642 22.15 -7.95 -34.96
N ASN A 643 22.50 -8.15 -33.69
CA ASN A 643 21.64 -8.82 -32.71
C ASN A 643 20.62 -7.87 -32.12
N TYR A 644 19.48 -8.44 -31.74
CA TYR A 644 18.42 -7.78 -30.98
C TYR A 644 17.75 -8.81 -30.05
N ALA A 645 16.89 -8.35 -29.15
CA ALA A 645 16.22 -9.25 -28.22
C ALA A 645 14.75 -8.88 -28.08
N ARG A 646 13.92 -9.87 -27.75
CA ARG A 646 12.53 -9.65 -27.35
C ARG A 646 12.30 -10.26 -25.98
N ILE A 647 11.47 -9.60 -25.17
CA ILE A 647 11.06 -10.11 -23.87
C ILE A 647 9.55 -10.23 -23.88
N LEU A 648 9.06 -11.46 -23.73
CA LEU A 648 7.65 -11.76 -23.57
C LEU A 648 7.34 -11.89 -22.07
N PHE A 649 6.62 -10.91 -21.53
CA PHE A 649 6.12 -10.91 -20.17
C PHE A 649 4.76 -11.59 -20.11
N ILE A 650 4.72 -12.79 -19.54
CA ILE A 650 3.55 -13.68 -19.54
C ILE A 650 2.73 -13.43 -18.27
N ASP A 651 1.41 -13.28 -18.44
CA ASP A 651 0.45 -13.18 -17.34
C ASP A 651 -0.57 -14.33 -17.42
N PHE A 652 -0.79 -15.01 -16.29
CA PHE A 652 -1.74 -16.10 -16.17
C PHE A 652 -3.05 -15.62 -15.55
N SER A 653 -4.18 -16.08 -16.10
CA SER A 653 -5.50 -15.84 -15.54
C SER A 653 -5.71 -16.68 -14.28
N SER A 654 -5.47 -16.08 -13.12
CA SER A 654 -5.76 -16.70 -11.81
C SER A 654 -4.99 -18.00 -11.54
N ALA A 655 -3.69 -18.01 -11.84
CA ALA A 655 -2.81 -19.19 -11.86
C ALA A 655 -2.95 -20.17 -10.67
N PHE A 656 -3.05 -19.66 -9.44
CA PHE A 656 -3.20 -20.53 -8.26
C PHE A 656 -4.53 -21.30 -8.25
N ASN A 657 -5.59 -20.74 -8.83
CA ASN A 657 -6.91 -21.35 -8.86
C ASN A 657 -7.07 -22.38 -9.98
N THR A 658 -6.05 -22.59 -10.82
CA THR A 658 -6.12 -23.50 -11.98
C THR A 658 -5.29 -24.78 -11.81
N ILE A 659 -4.61 -24.94 -10.66
CA ILE A 659 -3.83 -26.15 -10.36
C ILE A 659 -4.76 -27.37 -10.37
N GLN A 660 -4.44 -28.36 -11.21
CA GLN A 660 -5.18 -29.62 -11.26
C GLN A 660 -4.55 -30.68 -10.39
N ARG A 661 -5.39 -31.49 -9.71
CA ARG A 661 -4.94 -32.53 -8.78
C ARG A 661 -4.17 -33.65 -9.48
N HIS A 662 -4.73 -34.21 -10.56
CA HIS A 662 -4.09 -35.29 -11.33
C HIS A 662 -2.72 -34.87 -11.88
N VAL A 663 -2.61 -33.66 -12.45
CA VAL A 663 -1.34 -33.09 -12.91
C VAL A 663 -0.33 -32.90 -11.77
N MET A 664 -0.80 -32.46 -10.60
CA MET A 664 0.08 -32.31 -9.43
C MET A 664 0.62 -33.66 -8.94
N ILE A 665 -0.23 -34.69 -8.86
CA ILE A 665 0.18 -36.04 -8.44
C ILE A 665 1.28 -36.57 -9.35
N ASP A 666 1.05 -36.54 -10.67
CA ASP A 666 2.01 -36.98 -11.68
C ASP A 666 3.36 -36.25 -11.55
N LYS A 667 3.33 -34.92 -11.36
CA LYS A 667 4.56 -34.13 -11.16
C LYS A 667 5.28 -34.46 -9.86
N LEU A 668 4.57 -34.69 -8.76
CA LEU A 668 5.20 -35.04 -7.47
C LEU A 668 5.82 -36.44 -7.52
N GLN A 669 5.17 -37.40 -8.18
CA GLN A 669 5.72 -38.74 -8.40
C GLN A 669 6.98 -38.69 -9.26
N LYS A 670 6.98 -37.90 -10.35
CA LYS A 670 8.18 -37.67 -11.19
C LYS A 670 9.34 -36.98 -10.47
N LEU A 671 9.04 -36.21 -9.43
CA LEU A 671 10.03 -35.59 -8.55
C LEU A 671 10.44 -36.49 -7.38
N GLU A 672 10.00 -37.76 -7.38
CA GLU A 672 10.35 -38.76 -6.36
C GLU A 672 9.98 -38.34 -4.94
N VAL A 673 8.87 -37.61 -4.80
CA VAL A 673 8.33 -37.24 -3.48
C VAL A 673 7.71 -38.47 -2.81
N PRO A 674 7.98 -38.75 -1.51
CA PRO A 674 7.40 -39.87 -0.80
C PRO A 674 5.88 -39.98 -0.92
N ALA A 675 5.38 -41.20 -1.11
CA ALA A 675 3.95 -41.47 -1.36
C ALA A 675 3.01 -40.88 -0.29
N ALA A 676 3.40 -40.95 0.99
CA ALA A 676 2.63 -40.34 2.08
C ALA A 676 2.42 -38.83 1.91
N LEU A 677 3.46 -38.10 1.46
CA LEU A 677 3.35 -36.66 1.15
C LEU A 677 2.48 -36.41 -0.08
N VAL A 678 2.59 -37.24 -1.11
CA VAL A 678 1.76 -37.14 -2.33
C VAL A 678 0.28 -37.30 -1.98
N HIS A 679 -0.08 -38.33 -1.22
CA HIS A 679 -1.45 -38.58 -0.76
C HIS A 679 -1.97 -37.43 0.11
N TRP A 680 -1.15 -36.93 1.04
CA TRP A 680 -1.53 -35.80 1.88
C TRP A 680 -1.75 -34.52 1.05
N VAL A 681 -0.89 -34.22 0.07
CA VAL A 681 -1.06 -33.08 -0.84
C VAL A 681 -2.31 -33.25 -1.71
N PHE A 682 -2.60 -34.46 -2.18
CA PHE A 682 -3.85 -34.75 -2.88
C PHE A 682 -5.07 -34.44 -2.01
N ASN A 683 -5.09 -34.87 -0.74
CA ASN A 683 -6.19 -34.57 0.18
C ASN A 683 -6.29 -33.07 0.51
N PHE A 684 -5.15 -32.40 0.68
CA PHE A 684 -5.06 -30.94 0.85
C PHE A 684 -5.68 -30.21 -0.35
N LEU A 685 -5.49 -30.75 -1.55
CA LEU A 685 -6.05 -30.19 -2.77
C LEU A 685 -7.49 -30.65 -3.07
N SER A 686 -8.10 -31.50 -2.23
CA SER A 686 -9.43 -32.09 -2.48
C SER A 686 -10.49 -31.67 -1.46
N ASN A 687 -11.73 -31.58 -1.95
CA ASN A 687 -12.96 -31.34 -1.19
C ASN A 687 -12.81 -30.19 -0.19
N ARG A 688 -12.46 -29.00 -0.68
CA ARG A 688 -12.26 -27.82 0.16
C ARG A 688 -13.52 -26.94 0.18
N PRO A 689 -14.23 -26.81 1.31
CA PRO A 689 -15.35 -25.90 1.41
C PRO A 689 -14.87 -24.44 1.45
N GLN A 690 -15.52 -23.57 0.67
CA GLN A 690 -15.26 -22.13 0.66
C GLN A 690 -16.55 -21.31 0.59
N CYS A 691 -16.53 -20.14 1.20
CA CYS A 691 -17.56 -19.10 0.99
C CYS A 691 -16.91 -17.73 0.88
N VAL A 692 -17.53 -16.80 0.15
CA VAL A 692 -17.08 -15.41 0.03
C VAL A 692 -17.79 -14.54 1.06
N ARG A 693 -17.04 -13.68 1.75
CA ARG A 693 -17.59 -12.71 2.72
C ARG A 693 -17.39 -11.27 2.25
N VAL A 694 -18.49 -10.53 2.13
CA VAL A 694 -18.52 -9.09 1.83
C VAL A 694 -19.20 -8.36 2.98
N GLY A 695 -18.41 -7.63 3.78
CA GLY A 695 -18.90 -7.06 5.05
C GLY A 695 -19.28 -8.17 6.03
N ASP A 696 -20.52 -8.14 6.50
CA ASP A 696 -21.09 -9.12 7.44
C ASP A 696 -21.82 -10.27 6.73
N ILE A 697 -21.96 -10.19 5.40
CA ILE A 697 -22.71 -11.17 4.61
C ILE A 697 -21.77 -12.22 4.04
N LYS A 698 -22.15 -13.50 4.14
CA LYS A 698 -21.47 -14.65 3.54
C LYS A 698 -22.32 -15.24 2.42
N SER A 699 -21.67 -15.64 1.33
CA SER A 699 -22.29 -16.45 0.28
C SER A 699 -22.62 -17.87 0.78
N PRO A 700 -23.42 -18.64 0.03
CA PRO A 700 -23.47 -20.08 0.18
C PRO A 700 -22.07 -20.72 0.07
N VAL A 701 -21.91 -21.89 0.67
CA VAL A 701 -20.67 -22.68 0.62
C VAL A 701 -20.60 -23.40 -0.73
N LEU A 702 -19.42 -23.36 -1.35
CA LEU A 702 -19.07 -24.17 -2.53
C LEU A 702 -17.89 -25.06 -2.17
N VAL A 703 -17.87 -26.28 -2.69
CA VAL A 703 -16.71 -27.17 -2.59
C VAL A 703 -15.82 -26.95 -3.80
N SER A 704 -14.51 -26.92 -3.56
CA SER A 704 -13.49 -26.69 -4.58
C SER A 704 -12.50 -27.85 -4.63
N ASN A 705 -12.36 -28.44 -5.80
CA ASN A 705 -11.44 -29.52 -6.14
C ASN A 705 -10.32 -29.08 -7.10
N THR A 706 -10.37 -27.82 -7.54
CA THR A 706 -9.37 -27.21 -8.43
C THR A 706 -8.68 -26.04 -7.75
N GLY A 707 -7.37 -25.89 -7.99
CA GLY A 707 -6.57 -24.80 -7.47
C GLY A 707 -6.07 -25.02 -6.04
N ALA A 708 -5.32 -24.03 -5.54
CA ALA A 708 -4.85 -23.97 -4.16
C ALA A 708 -5.21 -22.60 -3.54
N PRO A 709 -5.76 -22.54 -2.30
CA PRO A 709 -6.27 -21.29 -1.76
C PRO A 709 -5.18 -20.22 -1.57
N GLN A 710 -5.49 -18.98 -1.97
CA GLN A 710 -4.60 -17.83 -1.83
C GLN A 710 -4.55 -17.34 -0.38
N GLY A 711 -3.57 -17.82 0.39
CA GLY A 711 -3.45 -17.50 1.81
C GLY A 711 -2.87 -18.65 2.65
N CYS A 712 -2.84 -19.85 2.08
CA CYS A 712 -2.13 -21.01 2.62
C CYS A 712 -0.61 -20.87 2.46
N VAL A 713 0.12 -21.61 3.28
CA VAL A 713 1.59 -21.65 3.29
C VAL A 713 2.13 -22.47 2.12
N LEU A 714 1.47 -23.59 1.81
CA LEU A 714 1.95 -24.58 0.84
C LEU A 714 1.59 -24.23 -0.60
N SER A 715 0.46 -23.55 -0.84
CA SER A 715 -0.02 -23.19 -2.20
C SER A 715 1.05 -22.58 -3.10
N PRO A 716 1.87 -21.61 -2.65
CA PRO A 716 2.85 -21.00 -3.53
C PRO A 716 4.00 -21.92 -3.91
N PHE A 717 4.40 -22.82 -3.00
CA PHE A 717 5.43 -23.81 -3.27
C PHE A 717 4.91 -24.89 -4.22
N LEU A 718 3.67 -25.35 -4.04
CA LEU A 718 3.03 -26.28 -4.97
C LEU A 718 2.95 -25.72 -6.38
N TYR A 719 2.63 -24.44 -6.56
CA TYR A 719 2.67 -23.81 -7.88
C TYR A 719 4.08 -23.81 -8.51
N THR A 720 5.12 -23.61 -7.70
CA THR A 720 6.51 -23.75 -8.17
C THR A 720 6.79 -25.16 -8.68
N LEU A 721 6.36 -26.21 -7.98
CA LEU A 721 6.52 -27.59 -8.43
C LEU A 721 5.68 -27.88 -9.68
N TYR A 722 4.45 -27.40 -9.69
CA TYR A 722 3.51 -27.55 -10.81
C TYR A 722 4.07 -27.03 -12.14
N THR A 723 4.86 -25.96 -12.07
CA THR A 723 5.44 -25.33 -13.25
C THR A 723 6.89 -25.74 -13.50
N ASN A 724 7.52 -26.58 -12.65
CA ASN A 724 8.98 -26.80 -12.65
C ASN A 724 9.55 -27.31 -13.99
N ASP A 725 8.78 -28.13 -14.70
CA ASP A 725 9.06 -28.71 -16.01
C ASP A 725 8.92 -27.73 -17.19
N CYS A 726 8.38 -26.52 -16.97
CA CYS A 726 8.42 -25.44 -17.95
C CYS A 726 9.84 -24.87 -18.07
N ARG A 727 10.67 -25.51 -18.89
CA ARG A 727 12.08 -25.18 -19.11
C ARG A 727 12.32 -24.70 -20.55
N SER A 728 13.37 -23.91 -20.73
CA SER A 728 13.86 -23.56 -22.07
C SER A 728 14.41 -24.81 -22.76
N VAL A 729 13.95 -25.08 -23.97
CA VAL A 729 14.45 -26.19 -24.80
C VAL A 729 15.53 -25.68 -25.76
N ASP A 730 15.35 -24.46 -26.29
CA ASP A 730 16.25 -23.86 -27.26
C ASP A 730 17.16 -22.80 -26.64
N SER A 731 18.43 -22.81 -27.04
CA SER A 731 19.46 -21.83 -26.65
C SER A 731 19.11 -20.37 -26.95
N SER A 732 18.29 -20.12 -27.98
CA SER A 732 17.77 -18.81 -28.38
C SER A 732 16.68 -18.27 -27.45
N THR A 733 16.18 -19.08 -26.51
CA THR A 733 15.15 -18.66 -25.55
C THR A 733 15.55 -18.95 -24.11
N GLN A 734 15.20 -18.04 -23.20
CA GLN A 734 15.41 -18.23 -21.76
C GLN A 734 14.16 -17.86 -20.96
N PHE A 735 13.60 -18.85 -20.26
CA PHE A 735 12.62 -18.58 -19.21
C PHE A 735 13.28 -18.05 -17.95
N VAL A 736 12.67 -17.04 -17.34
CA VAL A 736 12.98 -16.53 -16.01
C VAL A 736 11.67 -16.45 -15.25
N ARG A 737 11.59 -17.15 -14.12
CA ARG A 737 10.34 -17.35 -13.38
C ARG A 737 10.46 -16.85 -11.95
N PHE A 738 9.44 -16.13 -11.50
CA PHE A 738 9.26 -15.76 -10.12
C PHE A 738 7.80 -15.99 -9.73
N SER A 739 7.48 -17.24 -9.35
CA SER A 739 6.11 -17.69 -9.10
C SER A 739 5.29 -17.59 -10.39
N ASP A 740 4.16 -16.86 -10.37
CA ASP A 740 3.28 -16.63 -11.52
C ASP A 740 3.88 -15.64 -12.54
N ASP A 741 4.69 -14.69 -12.08
CA ASP A 741 5.35 -13.72 -12.95
C ASP A 741 6.46 -14.43 -13.77
N THR A 742 6.20 -14.68 -15.07
CA THR A 742 7.13 -15.39 -15.99
C THR A 742 7.55 -14.48 -17.13
N ALA A 743 8.84 -14.47 -17.46
CA ALA A 743 9.39 -13.80 -18.63
C ALA A 743 10.13 -14.79 -19.53
N MET A 744 9.85 -14.75 -20.83
CA MET A 744 10.63 -15.46 -21.85
C MET A 744 11.49 -14.43 -22.59
N LEU A 745 12.81 -14.57 -22.51
CA LEU A 745 13.78 -13.77 -23.25
C LEU A 745 14.15 -14.50 -24.54
N ALA A 746 13.95 -13.86 -25.68
CA ALA A 746 14.39 -14.33 -26.99
C ALA A 746 15.65 -13.59 -27.42
N LEU A 747 16.70 -14.35 -27.75
CA LEU A 747 18.00 -13.88 -28.22
C LEU A 747 18.06 -14.06 -29.74
N LEU A 748 17.88 -12.96 -30.48
CA LEU A 748 17.66 -13.00 -31.93
C LEU A 748 18.86 -12.42 -32.69
N ASN A 749 19.30 -13.13 -33.73
CA ASN A 749 20.41 -12.72 -34.61
C ASN A 749 20.10 -12.92 -36.10
N ASP A 750 19.13 -13.77 -36.43
CA ASP A 750 18.77 -14.13 -37.80
C ASP A 750 17.29 -14.61 -37.88
N PHE A 751 16.91 -15.15 -39.05
CA PHE A 751 15.57 -15.71 -39.23
C PHE A 751 15.37 -17.03 -38.49
N ALA A 752 16.41 -17.86 -38.34
CA ALA A 752 16.32 -19.16 -37.68
C ALA A 752 16.04 -19.02 -36.17
N SER A 753 16.77 -18.14 -35.49
CA SER A 753 16.52 -17.79 -34.08
C SER A 753 15.12 -17.19 -33.88
N TYR A 754 14.62 -16.41 -34.85
CA TYR A 754 13.24 -15.91 -34.82
C TYR A 754 12.21 -17.04 -34.96
N GLN A 755 12.41 -17.98 -35.88
CA GLN A 755 11.55 -19.17 -36.02
C GLN A 755 11.57 -20.06 -34.77
N SER A 756 12.73 -20.21 -34.13
CA SER A 756 12.85 -20.95 -32.88
C SER A 756 12.10 -20.26 -31.73
N TYR A 757 12.17 -18.93 -31.64
CA TYR A 757 11.37 -18.16 -30.69
C TYR A 757 9.86 -18.40 -30.90
N LEU A 758 9.37 -18.31 -32.13
CA LEU A 758 7.95 -18.59 -32.44
C LEU A 758 7.57 -20.02 -32.05
N SER A 759 8.40 -21.00 -32.40
CA SER A 759 8.20 -22.40 -32.03
C SER A 759 8.18 -22.61 -30.51
N SER A 760 9.00 -21.87 -29.78
CA SER A 760 9.04 -21.90 -28.32
C SER A 760 7.80 -21.29 -27.70
N VAL A 761 7.24 -20.22 -28.28
CA VAL A 761 5.96 -19.63 -27.87
C VAL A 761 4.81 -20.62 -28.11
N VAL A 762 4.77 -21.30 -29.26
CA VAL A 762 3.75 -22.32 -29.56
C VAL A 762 3.84 -23.51 -28.61
N ARG A 763 5.05 -24.03 -28.38
CA ARG A 763 5.29 -25.11 -27.41
C ARG A 763 4.87 -24.70 -26.00
N PHE A 764 5.18 -23.46 -25.61
CA PHE A 764 4.77 -22.92 -24.32
C PHE A 764 3.24 -22.83 -24.19
N SER A 765 2.54 -22.32 -25.21
CA SER A 765 1.06 -22.26 -25.21
C SER A 765 0.43 -23.66 -25.11
N SER A 766 1.02 -24.64 -25.83
CA SER A 766 0.60 -26.04 -25.76
C SER A 766 0.84 -26.63 -24.36
N TRP A 767 2.02 -26.37 -23.78
CA TRP A 767 2.35 -26.79 -22.40
C TRP A 767 1.38 -26.16 -21.40
N CYS A 768 1.05 -24.87 -21.54
CA CYS A 768 0.05 -24.21 -20.69
C CYS A 768 -1.31 -24.90 -20.78
N SER A 769 -1.75 -25.24 -21.98
CA SER A 769 -3.03 -25.93 -22.21
C SER A 769 -3.04 -27.31 -21.54
N ASN A 770 -1.99 -28.11 -21.72
CA ASN A 770 -1.85 -29.43 -21.10
C ASN A 770 -1.77 -29.37 -19.56
N ASN A 771 -1.33 -28.25 -19.00
CA ASN A 771 -1.24 -28.03 -17.56
C ASN A 771 -2.42 -27.18 -17.03
N PHE A 772 -3.48 -26.95 -17.82
CA PHE A 772 -4.66 -26.17 -17.44
C PHE A 772 -4.34 -24.73 -16.97
N LEU A 773 -3.22 -24.17 -17.43
CA LEU A 773 -2.82 -22.79 -17.14
C LEU A 773 -3.37 -21.86 -18.21
N HIS A 774 -4.39 -21.08 -17.86
CA HIS A 774 -5.00 -20.15 -18.81
C HIS A 774 -4.13 -18.89 -19.00
N LEU A 775 -3.57 -18.73 -20.20
CA LEU A 775 -2.83 -17.53 -20.60
C LEU A 775 -3.77 -16.32 -20.75
N ASN A 776 -3.35 -15.17 -20.25
CA ASN A 776 -4.04 -13.90 -20.46
C ASN A 776 -3.32 -13.09 -21.54
N VAL A 777 -3.69 -13.29 -22.81
CA VAL A 777 -3.01 -12.64 -23.94
C VAL A 777 -3.14 -11.10 -23.84
N SER A 778 -4.30 -10.59 -23.43
CA SER A 778 -4.52 -9.15 -23.22
C SER A 778 -3.59 -8.49 -22.18
N LYS A 779 -3.08 -9.25 -21.21
CA LYS A 779 -2.14 -8.76 -20.17
C LYS A 779 -0.71 -9.18 -20.42
N THR A 780 -0.50 -10.18 -21.27
CA THR A 780 0.80 -10.55 -21.79
C THR A 780 1.31 -9.41 -22.66
N LYS A 781 2.58 -9.04 -22.50
CA LYS A 781 3.19 -7.92 -23.24
C LYS A 781 4.52 -8.36 -23.82
N GLU A 782 4.80 -7.93 -25.05
CA GLU A 782 6.09 -8.10 -25.68
C GLU A 782 6.85 -6.77 -25.64
N MET A 783 8.13 -6.80 -25.28
CA MET A 783 9.01 -5.63 -25.36
C MET A 783 10.18 -5.96 -26.28
N CYS A 784 10.39 -5.14 -27.31
CA CYS A 784 11.49 -5.30 -28.25
C CYS A 784 12.66 -4.40 -27.87
N ILE A 785 13.87 -4.97 -27.82
CA ILE A 785 15.10 -4.26 -27.50
C ILE A 785 16.00 -4.35 -28.72
N ASP A 786 15.99 -3.29 -29.52
CA ASP A 786 16.71 -3.21 -30.79
C ASP A 786 17.57 -1.94 -30.89
N PHE A 787 18.89 -2.13 -30.87
CA PHE A 787 19.88 -1.07 -31.00
C PHE A 787 20.59 -1.07 -32.36
N ARG A 788 20.09 -1.83 -33.33
CA ARG A 788 20.60 -1.82 -34.71
C ARG A 788 20.30 -0.47 -35.36
N ARG A 789 21.19 -0.02 -36.25
CA ARG A 789 21.01 1.25 -36.99
C ARG A 789 19.82 1.17 -37.94
N ASN A 790 19.69 0.05 -38.65
CA ASN A 790 18.59 -0.22 -39.56
C ASN A 790 17.60 -1.15 -38.85
N ARG A 791 16.54 -0.56 -38.30
CA ARG A 791 15.48 -1.31 -37.62
C ARG A 791 14.49 -1.84 -38.65
N THR A 792 14.29 -3.14 -38.66
CA THR A 792 13.19 -3.77 -39.40
C THR A 792 11.90 -3.62 -38.60
N VAL A 793 10.77 -3.38 -39.27
CA VAL A 793 9.46 -3.47 -38.60
C VAL A 793 9.30 -4.89 -38.07
N ILE A 794 8.98 -5.00 -36.79
CA ILE A 794 8.93 -6.25 -36.05
C ILE A 794 7.46 -6.58 -35.80
N SER A 795 6.95 -7.58 -36.51
CA SER A 795 5.56 -8.02 -36.32
C SER A 795 5.34 -8.54 -34.89
N PRO A 796 4.19 -8.20 -34.27
CA PRO A 796 3.77 -8.78 -33.01
C PRO A 796 3.63 -10.30 -33.12
N ILE A 797 3.96 -11.00 -32.03
CA ILE A 797 3.66 -12.42 -31.94
C ILE A 797 2.15 -12.64 -31.79
N VAL A 798 1.66 -13.76 -32.30
CA VAL A 798 0.25 -14.18 -32.17
C VAL A 798 0.19 -15.38 -31.24
N ILE A 799 -0.62 -15.29 -30.19
CA ILE A 799 -0.88 -16.39 -29.25
C ILE A 799 -2.37 -16.67 -29.27
N ASN A 800 -2.76 -17.91 -29.58
CA ASN A 800 -4.15 -18.35 -29.64
C ASN A 800 -5.03 -17.48 -30.57
N GLY A 801 -4.48 -17.02 -31.69
CA GLY A 801 -5.17 -16.16 -32.66
C GLY A 801 -5.22 -14.67 -32.31
N GLU A 802 -4.76 -14.26 -31.12
CA GLU A 802 -4.72 -12.87 -30.69
C GLU A 802 -3.29 -12.29 -30.77
N PRO A 803 -3.10 -11.08 -31.36
CA PRO A 803 -1.79 -10.42 -31.38
C PRO A 803 -1.44 -9.90 -29.99
N VAL A 804 -0.22 -10.19 -29.53
CA VAL A 804 0.31 -9.68 -28.25
C VAL A 804 0.69 -8.20 -28.41
N GLU A 805 0.25 -7.37 -27.47
CA GLU A 805 0.61 -5.95 -27.47
C GLU A 805 2.12 -5.76 -27.25
N GLN A 806 2.75 -5.02 -28.17
CA GLN A 806 4.13 -4.55 -28.03
C GLN A 806 4.17 -3.25 -27.23
N VAL A 807 5.09 -3.17 -26.26
CA VAL A 807 5.23 -2.03 -25.36
C VAL A 807 6.67 -1.53 -25.29
N ASP A 808 6.83 -0.22 -25.11
CA ASP A 808 8.14 0.41 -24.94
C ASP A 808 8.66 0.29 -23.49
N SER A 809 7.77 0.06 -22.53
CA SER A 809 8.12 -0.15 -21.13
C SER A 809 7.19 -1.11 -20.42
N PHE A 810 7.75 -1.89 -19.48
CA PHE A 810 7.00 -2.86 -18.70
C PHE A 810 7.51 -2.97 -17.26
N LYS A 811 6.60 -3.13 -16.31
CA LYS A 811 6.92 -3.27 -14.89
C LYS A 811 7.11 -4.75 -14.51
N TYR A 812 8.34 -5.25 -14.62
CA TYR A 812 8.72 -6.60 -14.25
C TYR A 812 9.27 -6.67 -12.82
N LEU A 813 8.69 -7.54 -11.97
CA LEU A 813 9.10 -7.78 -10.57
C LEU A 813 9.32 -6.50 -9.73
N GLY A 814 8.59 -5.43 -10.03
CA GLY A 814 8.67 -4.16 -9.30
C GLY A 814 9.64 -3.13 -9.89
N VAL A 815 10.47 -3.50 -10.87
CA VAL A 815 11.32 -2.60 -11.65
C VAL A 815 10.64 -2.30 -12.99
N ILE A 816 10.76 -1.07 -13.50
CA ILE A 816 10.23 -0.72 -14.83
C ILE A 816 11.40 -0.81 -15.81
N LEU A 817 11.30 -1.74 -16.76
CA LEU A 817 12.24 -1.91 -17.86
C LEU A 817 11.70 -1.11 -19.05
N ASP A 818 12.58 -0.44 -19.79
CA ASP A 818 12.26 0.24 -21.04
C ASP A 818 13.13 -0.30 -22.18
N GLU A 819 12.65 -0.22 -23.42
CA GLU A 819 13.36 -0.68 -24.63
C GLU A 819 14.77 -0.08 -24.79
N LYS A 820 14.99 1.12 -24.21
CA LYS A 820 16.28 1.82 -24.22
C LYS A 820 17.19 1.44 -23.04
N LEU A 821 16.68 0.64 -22.09
CA LEU A 821 17.34 0.22 -20.86
C LEU A 821 17.88 1.42 -20.05
N SER A 822 17.13 2.53 -20.06
CA SER A 822 17.51 3.79 -19.40
C SER A 822 17.05 3.90 -17.94
N PHE A 823 16.01 3.14 -17.58
CA PHE A 823 15.32 3.10 -16.29
C PHE A 823 14.78 4.45 -15.82
N THR A 824 14.57 5.40 -16.75
CA THR A 824 14.13 6.76 -16.41
C THR A 824 12.71 6.78 -15.85
N GLU A 825 11.83 5.95 -16.41
CA GLU A 825 10.47 5.79 -15.91
C GLU A 825 10.47 5.14 -14.51
N HIS A 826 11.33 4.14 -14.28
CA HIS A 826 11.50 3.52 -12.97
C HIS A 826 11.90 4.54 -11.89
N VAL A 827 12.92 5.37 -12.16
CA VAL A 827 13.37 6.42 -11.24
C VAL A 827 12.25 7.43 -10.95
N THR A 828 11.44 7.77 -11.95
CA THR A 828 10.30 8.67 -11.79
C THR A 828 9.22 8.07 -10.88
N ALA A 829 8.91 6.78 -11.06
CA ALA A 829 7.99 6.04 -10.20
C ALA A 829 8.50 5.93 -8.75
N VAL A 830 9.79 5.66 -8.55
CA VAL A 830 10.46 5.63 -7.23
C VAL A 830 10.37 7.02 -6.57
N GLN A 831 10.71 8.08 -7.29
CA GLN A 831 10.64 9.45 -6.80
C GLN A 831 9.23 9.82 -6.32
N LYS A 832 8.19 9.53 -7.11
CA LYS A 832 6.79 9.80 -6.75
C LYS A 832 6.39 9.09 -5.45
N LYS A 833 6.75 7.81 -5.30
CA LYS A 833 6.48 7.03 -4.08
C LYS A 833 7.27 7.56 -2.88
N SER A 834 8.53 7.96 -3.07
CA SER A 834 9.36 8.53 -2.02
C SER A 834 8.80 9.86 -1.51
N GLN A 835 8.32 10.73 -2.40
CA GLN A 835 7.68 12.00 -2.00
C GLN A 835 6.42 11.78 -1.14
N GLN A 836 5.63 10.76 -1.47
CA GLN A 836 4.47 10.39 -0.64
C GLN A 836 4.87 9.96 0.78
N ARG A 837 6.04 9.32 0.94
CA ARG A 837 6.58 8.87 2.23
C ARG A 837 7.29 10.00 2.98
N LEU A 838 7.97 10.91 2.26
CA LEU A 838 8.56 12.13 2.82
C LEU A 838 7.54 13.02 3.53
N HIS A 839 6.31 13.10 3.01
CA HIS A 839 5.23 13.83 3.68
C HIS A 839 4.98 13.30 5.11
N VAL A 840 5.08 11.99 5.32
CA VAL A 840 4.94 11.37 6.65
C VAL A 840 6.10 11.79 7.57
N LEU A 841 7.34 11.78 7.08
CA LEU A 841 8.48 12.26 7.85
C LEU A 841 8.34 13.73 8.25
N ARG A 842 7.87 14.59 7.33
CA ARG A 842 7.61 16.02 7.62
C ARG A 842 6.57 16.20 8.72
N LYS A 843 5.47 15.43 8.67
CA LYS A 843 4.45 15.42 9.73
C LYS A 843 5.06 15.09 11.08
N LEU A 844 5.90 14.05 11.13
CA LEU A 844 6.49 13.60 12.40
C LEU A 844 7.50 14.57 12.96
N ARG A 845 8.33 15.17 12.10
CA ARG A 845 9.21 16.26 12.51
C ARG A 845 8.43 17.40 13.16
N ALA A 846 7.29 17.77 12.61
CA ALA A 846 6.42 18.81 13.19
C ALA A 846 5.73 18.38 14.49
N PHE A 847 5.62 17.08 14.77
CA PHE A 847 5.22 16.56 16.09
C PHE A 847 6.40 16.46 17.07
N TYR A 848 7.55 17.05 16.74
CA TYR A 848 8.76 17.04 17.57
C TYR A 848 9.27 15.63 17.88
N VAL A 849 8.99 14.66 16.99
CA VAL A 849 9.54 13.30 17.11
C VAL A 849 11.06 13.36 17.04
N ASP A 850 11.70 12.53 17.86
CA ASP A 850 13.15 12.47 17.99
C ASP A 850 13.86 12.24 16.63
N PRO A 851 14.93 13.00 16.29
CA PRO A 851 15.69 12.82 15.05
C PRO A 851 16.22 11.42 14.81
N LEU A 852 16.71 10.73 15.86
CA LEU A 852 17.25 9.38 15.72
C LEU A 852 16.13 8.41 15.34
N LEU A 853 14.94 8.59 15.90
CA LEU A 853 13.77 7.86 15.47
C LEU A 853 13.37 8.18 14.02
N LEU A 854 13.40 9.45 13.60
CA LEU A 854 13.11 9.82 12.22
C LEU A 854 14.10 9.18 11.23
N LEU A 855 15.36 9.00 11.64
CA LEU A 855 16.36 8.26 10.87
C LEU A 855 16.02 6.77 10.78
N ARG A 856 15.64 6.11 11.89
CA ARG A 856 15.15 4.71 11.87
C ARG A 856 13.94 4.55 10.96
N LEU A 857 13.02 5.51 11.00
CA LEU A 857 11.87 5.58 10.14
C LEU A 857 12.25 5.68 8.67
N TYR A 858 13.14 6.61 8.31
CA TYR A 858 13.70 6.71 6.97
C TYR A 858 14.26 5.36 6.49
N ARG A 859 15.08 4.70 7.31
CA ARG A 859 15.65 3.36 7.03
C ARG A 859 14.59 2.26 6.85
N SER A 860 13.41 2.42 7.44
CA SER A 860 12.32 1.43 7.35
C SER A 860 11.36 1.65 6.17
N ILE A 861 11.20 2.89 5.68
CA ILE A 861 10.21 3.21 4.63
C ILE A 861 10.74 3.94 3.42
N ILE A 862 11.79 4.73 3.49
CA ILE A 862 12.30 5.43 2.31
C ILE A 862 13.50 4.69 1.75
N GLU A 863 14.46 4.33 2.60
CA GLU A 863 15.64 3.60 2.17
C GLU A 863 15.32 2.30 1.41
N PRO A 864 14.38 1.42 1.86
CA PRO A 864 14.08 0.18 1.14
C PRO A 864 13.41 0.43 -0.22
N LEU A 865 12.82 1.61 -0.43
CA LEU A 865 12.28 2.01 -1.73
C LEU A 865 13.40 2.49 -2.67
N LEU A 866 14.42 3.15 -2.12
CA LEU A 866 15.59 3.62 -2.86
C LEU A 866 16.58 2.51 -3.18
N THR A 867 16.66 1.46 -2.35
CA THR A 867 17.62 0.35 -2.47
C THR A 867 17.05 -0.92 -3.11
N TYR A 868 15.73 -0.98 -3.37
CA TYR A 868 15.11 -2.15 -3.97
C TYR A 868 15.66 -2.43 -5.38
N CYS A 869 16.26 -3.61 -5.59
CA CYS A 869 16.83 -4.05 -6.86
C CYS A 869 17.83 -3.07 -7.49
N THR A 870 18.46 -2.18 -6.72
CA THR A 870 19.41 -1.18 -7.25
C THR A 870 20.60 -1.80 -7.95
N ILE A 871 21.02 -2.99 -7.53
CA ILE A 871 22.13 -3.73 -8.17
C ILE A 871 21.87 -3.98 -9.66
N CYS A 872 20.60 -4.05 -10.08
CA CYS A 872 20.20 -4.34 -11.46
C CYS A 872 20.25 -3.12 -12.38
N TYR A 873 19.95 -1.92 -11.87
CA TYR A 873 19.73 -0.73 -12.70
C TYR A 873 20.58 0.48 -12.34
N TYR A 874 20.98 0.65 -11.06
CA TYR A 874 21.65 1.87 -10.60
C TYR A 874 22.98 2.15 -11.33
N PRO A 875 23.85 1.14 -11.57
CA PRO A 875 25.08 1.36 -12.33
C PRO A 875 24.82 1.75 -13.80
N ALA A 876 23.69 1.37 -14.37
CA ALA A 876 23.29 1.75 -15.73
C ALA A 876 22.68 3.17 -15.84
N LEU A 877 22.25 3.78 -14.73
CA LEU A 877 21.60 5.10 -14.75
C LEU A 877 22.51 6.22 -15.26
N SER A 878 21.90 7.19 -15.94
CA SER A 878 22.53 8.48 -16.25
C SER A 878 22.82 9.30 -14.98
N VAL A 879 23.78 10.22 -15.06
CA VAL A 879 24.13 11.14 -13.96
C VAL A 879 22.90 11.90 -13.47
N LYS A 880 22.06 12.40 -14.40
CA LYS A 880 20.79 13.07 -14.10
C LYS A 880 19.86 12.21 -13.25
N ASN A 881 19.68 10.94 -13.62
CA ASN A 881 18.79 10.03 -12.89
C ASN A 881 19.35 9.62 -11.53
N ARG A 882 20.68 9.46 -11.39
CA ARG A 882 21.32 9.24 -10.09
C ARG A 882 21.13 10.44 -9.16
N ASN A 883 21.34 11.66 -9.65
CA ASN A 883 21.14 12.89 -8.88
C ASN A 883 19.70 13.04 -8.38
N ARG A 884 18.70 12.61 -9.17
CA ARG A 884 17.29 12.59 -8.73
C ARG A 884 17.07 11.69 -7.52
N LEU A 885 17.68 10.51 -7.48
CA LEU A 885 17.61 9.61 -6.31
C LEU A 885 18.37 10.18 -5.10
N LEU A 886 19.56 10.75 -5.33
CA LEU A 886 20.36 11.39 -4.27
C LEU A 886 19.62 12.57 -3.62
N LYS A 887 18.91 13.39 -4.41
CA LYS A 887 18.10 14.52 -3.91
C LYS A 887 17.05 14.05 -2.88
N ILE A 888 16.51 12.84 -3.02
CA ILE A 888 15.57 12.28 -2.04
C ILE A 888 16.27 12.00 -0.71
N SER A 889 17.48 11.43 -0.73
CA SER A 889 18.28 11.19 0.47
C SER A 889 18.64 12.50 1.16
N HIS A 890 19.08 13.52 0.40
CA HIS A 890 19.44 14.83 0.95
C HIS A 890 18.24 15.55 1.58
N VAL A 891 17.08 15.53 0.91
CA VAL A 891 15.84 16.11 1.45
C VAL A 891 15.42 15.35 2.72
N SER A 892 15.60 14.02 2.75
CA SER A 892 15.32 13.21 3.95
C SER A 892 16.22 13.63 5.12
N ALA A 893 17.53 13.73 4.90
CA ALA A 893 18.49 14.18 5.92
C ALA A 893 18.11 15.56 6.49
N LYS A 894 17.73 16.50 5.63
CA LYS A 894 17.27 17.85 6.04
C LYS A 894 16.00 17.80 6.89
N ILE A 895 15.05 16.92 6.58
CA ILE A 895 13.81 16.75 7.36
C ILE A 895 14.11 16.12 8.72
N ILE A 896 15.00 15.12 8.75
CA ILE A 896 15.38 14.37 9.95
C ILE A 896 16.19 15.27 10.90
N GLY A 897 17.08 16.11 10.35
CA GLY A 897 18.08 16.87 11.11
C GLY A 897 19.34 16.07 11.46
N LEU A 898 19.52 14.89 10.85
CA LEU A 898 20.71 14.03 10.98
C LEU A 898 21.19 13.60 9.58
N PRO A 899 22.49 13.31 9.43
CA PRO A 899 23.02 12.77 8.18
C PRO A 899 22.40 11.39 7.89
N THR A 900 22.00 11.19 6.64
CA THR A 900 21.64 9.85 6.11
C THR A 900 22.87 9.20 5.48
N PRO A 901 23.00 7.86 5.49
CA PRO A 901 24.09 7.19 4.80
C PRO A 901 24.08 7.56 3.31
N LYS A 902 25.26 7.64 2.69
CA LYS A 902 25.33 7.95 1.27
C LYS A 902 24.73 6.79 0.48
N LEU A 903 23.78 7.11 -0.40
CA LEU A 903 23.08 6.11 -1.20
C LEU A 903 24.05 5.29 -2.06
N SER A 904 25.11 5.91 -2.60
CA SER A 904 26.16 5.22 -3.35
C SER A 904 26.85 4.13 -2.52
N GLU A 905 27.25 4.44 -1.29
CA GLU A 905 27.93 3.49 -0.40
C GLU A 905 27.04 2.30 -0.04
N ILE A 906 25.74 2.54 0.19
CA ILE A 906 24.77 1.46 0.44
C ILE A 906 24.66 0.54 -0.77
N ILE A 907 24.58 1.11 -1.97
CA ILE A 907 24.44 0.35 -3.21
C ILE A 907 25.72 -0.44 -3.51
N ASP A 908 26.89 0.16 -3.33
CA ASP A 908 28.17 -0.51 -3.52
C ASP A 908 28.32 -1.69 -2.56
N HIS A 909 27.92 -1.52 -1.30
CA HIS A 909 27.87 -2.61 -0.33
C HIS A 909 26.89 -3.71 -0.76
N ALA A 910 25.71 -3.36 -1.27
CA ALA A 910 24.72 -4.33 -1.75
C ALA A 910 25.23 -5.12 -2.97
N ILE A 911 25.89 -4.46 -3.92
CA ILE A 911 26.51 -5.10 -5.09
C ILE A 911 27.56 -6.10 -4.63
N LEU A 912 28.49 -5.69 -3.77
CA LEU A 912 29.55 -6.56 -3.26
C LEU A 912 29.01 -7.75 -2.46
N LYS A 913 28.03 -7.50 -1.58
CA LYS A 913 27.38 -8.57 -0.81
C LYS A 913 26.73 -9.60 -1.72
N LYS A 914 26.00 -9.14 -2.74
CA LYS A 914 25.38 -10.03 -3.72
C LYS A 914 26.43 -10.78 -4.54
N ALA A 915 27.46 -10.09 -5.03
CA ALA A 915 28.53 -10.68 -5.82
C ALA A 915 29.23 -11.83 -5.09
N ARG A 916 29.55 -11.66 -3.80
CA ARG A 916 30.13 -12.72 -2.97
C ARG A 916 29.18 -13.92 -2.78
N ALA A 917 27.90 -13.66 -2.56
CA ALA A 917 26.90 -14.72 -2.47
C ALA A 917 26.81 -15.51 -3.78
N VAL A 918 26.70 -14.83 -4.92
CA VAL A 918 26.65 -15.45 -6.24
C VAL A 918 27.93 -16.25 -6.56
N ALA A 919 29.10 -15.73 -6.19
CA ALA A 919 30.38 -16.40 -6.45
C ALA A 919 30.60 -17.67 -5.59
N THR A 920 29.94 -17.77 -4.43
CA THR A 920 30.06 -18.92 -3.51
C THR A 920 28.98 -19.97 -3.70
N GLU A 921 27.86 -19.61 -4.33
CA GLU A 921 26.73 -20.49 -4.56
C GLU A 921 26.78 -21.11 -5.97
N SER A 922 27.27 -22.34 -6.07
CA SER A 922 27.39 -23.06 -7.36
C SER A 922 26.05 -23.21 -8.08
N ASP A 923 24.94 -23.31 -7.34
CA ASP A 923 23.57 -23.44 -7.87
C ASP A 923 22.94 -22.12 -8.36
N HIS A 924 23.66 -20.99 -8.28
CA HIS A 924 23.19 -19.70 -8.77
C HIS A 924 23.46 -19.58 -10.28
N PRO A 925 22.48 -19.21 -11.15
CA PRO A 925 22.70 -19.14 -12.60
C PRO A 925 23.82 -18.20 -13.06
N LEU A 926 24.11 -17.16 -12.28
CA LEU A 926 25.22 -16.23 -12.55
C LEU A 926 26.58 -16.69 -11.99
N SER A 927 26.66 -17.75 -11.19
CA SER A 927 27.90 -18.19 -10.54
C SER A 927 28.98 -18.54 -11.57
N THR A 928 28.55 -19.08 -12.72
CA THR A 928 29.39 -19.44 -13.86
C THR A 928 30.18 -18.27 -14.43
N PHE A 929 29.80 -17.01 -14.18
CA PHE A 929 30.54 -15.84 -14.66
C PHE A 929 31.62 -15.36 -13.67
N PHE A 930 31.70 -15.93 -12.47
CA PHE A 930 32.65 -15.55 -11.42
C PHE A 930 33.83 -16.53 -11.34
N HIS A 931 34.61 -16.62 -12.42
CA HIS A 931 35.80 -17.47 -12.44
C HIS A 931 36.99 -16.80 -11.77
N VAL A 932 37.55 -17.43 -10.74
CA VAL A 932 38.81 -17.00 -10.12
C VAL A 932 39.98 -17.40 -11.03
N LEU A 933 40.94 -16.49 -11.24
CA LEU A 933 42.17 -16.76 -11.98
C LEU A 933 43.06 -17.77 -11.21
N PRO A 934 44.02 -18.43 -11.88
CA PRO A 934 44.93 -19.38 -11.21
C PRO A 934 45.69 -18.81 -10.01
N SER A 935 45.91 -17.49 -9.98
CA SER A 935 46.51 -16.78 -8.84
C SER A 935 45.64 -16.75 -7.58
N GLN A 936 44.38 -17.20 -7.65
CA GLN A 936 43.36 -17.19 -6.59
C GLN A 936 43.02 -15.80 -6.02
N ARG A 937 43.59 -14.73 -6.56
CA ARG A 937 43.44 -13.36 -6.03
C ARG A 937 42.40 -12.52 -6.76
N ARG A 938 42.09 -12.82 -8.02
CA ARG A 938 41.23 -11.99 -8.87
C ARG A 938 40.27 -12.84 -9.68
N TYR A 939 39.10 -12.30 -9.94
CA TYR A 939 38.12 -12.84 -10.87
C TYR A 939 38.45 -12.41 -12.31
N ARG A 940 38.17 -13.28 -13.28
CA ARG A 940 38.34 -12.99 -14.71
C ARG A 940 37.39 -11.85 -15.12
N CYS A 941 37.96 -10.76 -15.65
CA CYS A 941 37.17 -9.64 -16.15
C CYS A 941 36.38 -10.04 -17.41
N ILE A 942 35.12 -9.61 -17.48
CA ILE A 942 34.27 -9.79 -18.67
C ILE A 942 34.61 -8.70 -19.69
N LYS A 943 34.92 -9.10 -20.93
CA LYS A 943 35.17 -8.17 -22.04
C LYS A 943 33.84 -7.53 -22.48
N CYS A 944 33.76 -6.21 -22.39
CA CYS A 944 32.57 -5.44 -22.78
C CYS A 944 32.96 -4.46 -23.89
N LYS A 945 32.22 -4.44 -25.01
CA LYS A 945 32.32 -3.49 -26.11
C LYS A 945 31.46 -2.24 -25.87
N THR A 946 30.30 -2.36 -25.23
CA THR A 946 29.43 -1.21 -24.96
C THR A 946 29.46 -0.75 -23.50
N CYS A 947 29.18 0.55 -23.29
CA CYS A 947 28.97 1.10 -21.95
C CYS A 947 27.75 0.50 -21.24
N ARG A 948 26.77 -0.05 -21.98
CA ARG A 948 25.57 -0.66 -21.39
C ARG A 948 25.92 -1.96 -20.68
N TYR A 949 26.60 -2.87 -21.38
CA TYR A 949 27.01 -4.13 -20.77
C TYR A 949 28.07 -3.91 -19.69
N SER A 950 29.05 -3.02 -19.92
CA SER A 950 30.08 -2.73 -18.93
C SER A 950 29.51 -2.15 -17.63
N ARG A 951 28.36 -1.46 -17.68
CA ARG A 951 27.63 -0.94 -16.52
C ARG A 951 26.51 -1.86 -16.01
N SER A 952 26.44 -3.11 -16.48
CA SER A 952 25.51 -4.11 -15.92
C SER A 952 26.07 -4.74 -14.65
N PHE A 953 25.23 -5.48 -13.91
CA PHE A 953 25.58 -6.01 -12.59
C PHE A 953 26.88 -6.84 -12.58
N VAL A 954 27.00 -7.87 -13.42
CA VAL A 954 28.13 -8.83 -13.35
C VAL A 954 29.49 -8.16 -13.63
N PRO A 955 29.69 -7.39 -14.71
CA PRO A 955 30.96 -6.71 -14.95
C PRO A 955 31.31 -5.67 -13.88
N VAL A 956 30.31 -4.95 -13.35
CA VAL A 956 30.51 -4.01 -12.23
C VAL A 956 30.94 -4.77 -10.98
N ALA A 957 30.24 -5.84 -10.63
CA ALA A 957 30.53 -6.69 -9.47
C ALA A 957 31.95 -7.26 -9.52
N ILE A 958 32.38 -7.82 -10.66
CA ILE A 958 33.74 -8.35 -10.84
C ILE A 958 34.79 -7.26 -10.68
N ARG A 959 34.59 -6.08 -11.29
CA ARG A 959 35.53 -4.95 -11.12
C ARG A 959 35.63 -4.51 -9.66
N MET A 960 34.51 -4.46 -8.95
CA MET A 960 34.49 -4.10 -7.53
C MET A 960 35.14 -5.16 -6.64
N LEU A 961 34.98 -6.45 -6.96
CA LEU A 961 35.65 -7.54 -6.26
C LEU A 961 37.17 -7.54 -6.50
N ASN A 962 37.62 -7.22 -7.72
CA ASN A 962 39.04 -7.16 -8.06
C ASN A 962 39.77 -5.91 -7.54
N ALA A 963 39.02 -4.87 -7.18
CA ALA A 963 39.56 -3.61 -6.64
C ALA A 963 39.76 -3.65 -5.10
N LYS A 964 39.27 -4.69 -4.44
CA LYS A 964 39.48 -4.97 -3.02
C LYS A 964 40.46 -6.12 -2.87
#